data_AF-A0A534ZXI4-F1
#
_entry.id   AF-A0A534ZXI4-F1
#
_cell.length_a   1.000
_cell.length_b   1.000
_cell.length_c   1.000
_cell.angle_alpha   90.00
_cell.angle_beta   90.00
_cell.angle_gamma   90.00
#
_symmetry.space_group_name_H-M   'P 1'
#
loop_
_entity.id
_entity.type
_entity.pdbx_description
1 polymer ?
#
loop_
_entity_poly.entity_id
_entity_poly.type
_entity_poly.pdbx_seq_one_letter_code
_entity_poly.pdbx_strand_id
1 'polypeptide(L)'
;MHLRTALLGLVASATLASAARATVMVAAGDPSPLGLPFSRFSDAALDDRGRVAFVGASAVLFEGRAGAVHHLLGAGDRSPDGRVIADIGPPAVGHAGVVTRLLFAGGGSGVYRLHGGQLDTLAVAGEPADSGGRFAGFGATVVASGDNAWAAFSALLDNGVRGIFVSDGTVVRKVAATGELSPSGGTFQQLRLLGVTSDGRAGFRAVVVAGPDGLFMGDGTVNAPVAIIGDASPIGGQFVAVGAGSLNDGGTWVFRATVSGPQSGVFRADTSGGRRTLAPVALEGDATPTGEVTFGEGKFRAFASTLVPAIDAGGTIVFRATIANGRVSAAVVLARTGEALRTLVGVGQTTSAGRLAQLRDPVLADDDSVVVPATVVGGTSGLFRVRPAGTVTVSALAQLGQQTDVGGDFRFTDPAVRDDADSAVFLGLREGVFVASARGQTSMVAMLGESTPLGGRYDELDPPAAGPGGRVVFGAAVFGPDLRRALFLAGPSGAVPLVKAGDRAPGGGSIRDFFVGVRDATAHVSVGPGGFAFQADLTHTSGPTGLFVRLGHRRMLVARADQHAPGGGHYTSFGTPAYLGGTRAAFVAGLGGTSGDVGIFLRSGGRTRLLARAGEATGTRVAGKFNSFDSPAAGPPGVAFRALVDQRGRQGLFLVNRRARGVLVATGDAAPDGGRFSGFDATAFAGSRLVFHAAVAGGPRSEGIFRVAGVPQAPPVSVDALASVGGPAPDGGTFVAVGDPAGNSGGAVALTADLFGASTARAIVILP
;
A
#
# COMPACT_ATOMS: atom_id res chain seq x y z
N MET A 1 9.68 13.75 -74.70
CA MET A 1 10.89 13.79 -73.84
C MET A 1 10.80 15.08 -73.02
N HIS A 2 10.91 14.99 -71.70
CA HIS A 2 10.82 16.09 -70.69
C HIS A 2 9.46 16.76 -70.46
N LEU A 3 8.63 16.17 -69.58
CA LEU A 3 7.83 16.89 -68.57
C LEU A 3 7.24 15.87 -67.57
N ARG A 4 8.07 15.31 -66.69
CA ARG A 4 7.68 14.37 -65.62
C ARG A 4 8.61 14.55 -64.42
N THR A 5 8.58 15.74 -63.80
CA THR A 5 9.29 16.03 -62.55
C THR A 5 8.70 17.30 -61.93
N ALA A 6 7.47 17.22 -61.39
CA ALA A 6 6.92 18.15 -60.39
C ALA A 6 5.44 17.81 -60.10
N LEU A 7 5.15 16.59 -59.66
CA LEU A 7 3.86 16.29 -59.03
C LEU A 7 4.00 15.08 -58.08
N LEU A 8 5.05 15.09 -57.25
CA LEU A 8 5.00 14.47 -55.93
C LEU A 8 4.27 15.45 -54.99
N GLY A 9 3.01 15.70 -55.33
CA GLY A 9 2.06 16.35 -54.43
C GLY A 9 1.67 15.33 -53.39
N LEU A 10 2.31 15.41 -52.22
CA LEU A 10 1.66 15.61 -50.94
C LEU A 10 0.18 15.15 -50.83
N VAL A 11 -0.14 13.91 -51.20
CA VAL A 11 -1.25 13.21 -50.56
C VAL A 11 -0.65 12.65 -49.27
N ALA A 12 -0.59 13.55 -48.30
CA ALA A 12 -0.50 13.19 -46.92
C ALA A 12 -1.59 12.17 -46.64
N SER A 13 -1.21 10.90 -46.57
CA SER A 13 -1.92 9.90 -45.78
C SER A 13 -1.74 10.29 -44.32
N ALA A 14 -2.31 11.43 -43.93
CA ALA A 14 -2.80 11.64 -42.59
C ALA A 14 -4.00 10.69 -42.45
N THR A 15 -3.71 9.40 -42.26
CA THR A 15 -4.61 8.57 -41.47
C THR A 15 -4.62 9.21 -40.10
N LEU A 16 -5.60 10.09 -39.91
CA LEU A 16 -6.21 10.42 -38.63
C LEU A 16 -6.68 9.10 -38.01
N ALA A 17 -5.74 8.31 -37.51
CA ALA A 17 -5.99 7.60 -36.28
C ALA A 17 -6.14 8.74 -35.27
N SER A 18 -7.39 9.07 -34.92
CA SER A 18 -7.69 9.72 -33.66
C SER A 18 -6.93 8.91 -32.61
N ALA A 19 -5.73 9.35 -32.26
CA ALA A 19 -4.98 8.80 -31.15
C ALA A 19 -5.85 9.13 -29.96
N ALA A 20 -6.65 8.16 -29.53
CA ALA A 20 -7.43 8.26 -28.32
C ALA A 20 -6.44 8.71 -27.24
N ARG A 21 -6.58 9.93 -26.75
CA ARG A 21 -5.68 10.46 -25.74
C ARG A 21 -6.06 9.83 -24.41
N ALA A 22 -5.10 9.76 -23.49
CA ALA A 22 -5.40 9.55 -22.09
C ALA A 22 -6.51 10.52 -21.65
N THR A 23 -7.46 10.06 -20.85
CA THR A 23 -8.54 10.90 -20.32
C THR A 23 -8.71 10.69 -18.83
N VAL A 24 -8.91 11.78 -18.08
CA VAL A 24 -9.37 11.73 -16.69
C VAL A 24 -10.84 11.29 -16.67
N MET A 25 -11.14 10.20 -15.95
CA MET A 25 -12.51 9.69 -15.80
C MET A 25 -13.19 10.26 -14.55
N VAL A 26 -12.47 10.20 -13.42
CA VAL A 26 -12.89 10.73 -12.12
C VAL A 26 -11.64 11.34 -11.47
N ALA A 27 -11.77 12.54 -10.95
CA ALA A 27 -10.71 13.30 -10.30
C ALA A 27 -10.97 13.47 -8.80
N ALA A 28 -9.90 13.60 -8.02
CA ALA A 28 -10.02 14.12 -6.68
C ALA A 28 -10.61 15.54 -6.72
N GLY A 29 -11.57 15.82 -5.85
CA GLY A 29 -12.38 17.03 -5.89
C GLY A 29 -13.72 16.88 -6.65
N ASP A 30 -13.87 15.86 -7.49
CA ASP A 30 -15.17 15.60 -8.14
C ASP A 30 -16.23 15.24 -7.10
N PRO A 31 -17.49 15.69 -7.27
CA PRO A 31 -18.56 15.35 -6.35
C PRO A 31 -18.83 13.85 -6.39
N SER A 32 -18.80 13.21 -5.21
CA SER A 32 -19.19 11.81 -5.09
C SER A 32 -20.70 11.70 -4.84
N PRO A 33 -21.31 10.53 -5.15
CA PRO A 33 -22.67 10.21 -4.73
C PRO A 33 -22.92 10.26 -3.20
N LEU A 34 -21.85 10.36 -2.39
CA LEU A 34 -21.94 10.53 -0.94
C LEU A 34 -22.22 11.98 -0.51
N GLY A 35 -22.24 12.92 -1.45
CA GLY A 35 -22.40 14.36 -1.16
C GLY A 35 -21.10 15.07 -0.74
N LEU A 36 -19.98 14.36 -0.73
CA LEU A 36 -18.64 14.90 -0.46
C LEU A 36 -17.74 14.73 -1.70
N PRO A 37 -16.70 15.55 -1.89
CA PRO A 37 -15.76 15.35 -2.98
C PRO A 37 -14.94 14.06 -2.78
N PHE A 38 -14.58 13.39 -3.88
CA PHE A 38 -13.62 12.29 -3.84
C PHE A 38 -12.25 12.79 -3.41
N SER A 39 -11.60 12.08 -2.50
CA SER A 39 -10.26 12.39 -1.99
C SER A 39 -9.23 11.31 -2.30
N ARG A 40 -9.67 10.05 -2.28
CA ARG A 40 -8.81 8.88 -2.50
C ARG A 40 -9.50 7.86 -3.41
N PHE A 41 -8.67 7.08 -4.10
CA PHE A 41 -9.09 6.00 -4.97
C PHE A 41 -8.23 4.77 -4.68
N SER A 42 -8.85 3.57 -4.68
CA SER A 42 -8.10 2.33 -4.87
C SER A 42 -7.57 2.24 -6.29
N ASP A 43 -6.82 1.18 -6.60
CA ASP A 43 -6.64 0.78 -8.00
C ASP A 43 -8.00 0.56 -8.67
N ALA A 44 -8.04 0.97 -9.93
CA ALA A 44 -9.24 0.98 -10.74
C ALA A 44 -9.41 -0.36 -11.45
N ALA A 45 -10.63 -0.85 -11.54
CA ALA A 45 -10.98 -2.04 -12.29
C ALA A 45 -11.81 -1.68 -13.52
N LEU A 46 -11.34 -2.07 -14.71
CA LEU A 46 -11.98 -1.72 -15.98
C LEU A 46 -12.72 -2.91 -16.57
N ASP A 47 -14.02 -2.74 -16.85
CA ASP A 47 -14.80 -3.73 -17.57
C ASP A 47 -14.77 -3.52 -19.10
N ASP A 48 -15.22 -4.54 -19.84
CA ASP A 48 -15.25 -4.53 -21.31
C ASP A 48 -16.27 -3.53 -21.91
N ARG A 49 -17.14 -2.93 -21.09
CA ARG A 49 -18.05 -1.85 -21.51
C ARG A 49 -17.44 -0.46 -21.26
N GLY A 50 -16.19 -0.40 -20.78
CA GLY A 50 -15.52 0.84 -20.43
C GLY A 50 -16.00 1.45 -19.11
N ARG A 51 -16.69 0.67 -18.26
CA ARG A 51 -17.03 1.12 -16.91
C ARG A 51 -15.85 0.86 -15.98
N VAL A 52 -15.59 1.82 -15.11
CA VAL A 52 -14.52 1.73 -14.12
C VAL A 52 -15.14 1.54 -12.75
N ALA A 53 -14.69 0.52 -12.02
CA ALA A 53 -15.03 0.34 -10.62
C ALA A 53 -13.83 0.65 -9.74
N PHE A 54 -14.06 1.28 -8.60
CA PHE A 54 -13.01 1.63 -7.65
C PHE A 54 -13.61 1.80 -6.26
N VAL A 55 -12.79 1.67 -5.23
CA VAL A 55 -13.13 2.20 -3.90
C VAL A 55 -12.79 3.68 -3.92
N GLY A 56 -13.79 4.52 -3.69
CA GLY A 56 -13.62 5.96 -3.49
C GLY A 56 -13.76 6.29 -2.02
N ALA A 57 -13.00 7.27 -1.54
CA ALA A 57 -13.14 7.77 -0.17
C ALA A 57 -13.23 9.29 -0.13
N SER A 58 -13.87 9.80 0.92
CA SER A 58 -13.73 11.18 1.38
C SER A 58 -13.00 11.20 2.72
N ALA A 59 -12.01 12.08 2.83
CA ALA A 59 -11.12 12.19 3.98
C ALA A 59 -11.56 13.34 4.89
N VAL A 60 -11.67 13.06 6.18
CA VAL A 60 -12.00 14.03 7.22
C VAL A 60 -11.06 13.83 8.40
N LEU A 61 -10.53 14.92 8.94
CA LEU A 61 -9.73 14.94 10.15
C LEU A 61 -10.64 15.11 11.36
N PHE A 62 -10.49 14.22 12.33
CA PHE A 62 -11.27 14.20 13.55
C PHE A 62 -10.40 14.33 14.80
N GLU A 63 -10.95 14.92 15.85
CA GLU A 63 -10.39 14.94 17.20
C GLU A 63 -11.30 14.18 18.16
N GLY A 64 -10.71 13.32 19.00
CA GLY A 64 -11.40 12.81 20.18
C GLY A 64 -11.51 13.90 21.24
N ARG A 65 -12.69 14.11 21.82
CA ARG A 65 -12.82 15.01 22.98
C ARG A 65 -14.00 14.62 23.85
N ALA A 66 -13.77 14.45 25.15
CA ALA A 66 -14.80 14.15 26.13
C ALA A 66 -15.74 12.97 25.75
N GLY A 67 -15.20 11.96 25.03
CA GLY A 67 -15.97 10.80 24.56
C GLY A 67 -16.76 11.01 23.26
N ALA A 68 -16.65 12.18 22.63
CA ALA A 68 -17.18 12.48 21.30
C ALA A 68 -16.04 12.59 20.27
N VAL A 69 -16.42 12.54 18.99
CA VAL A 69 -15.52 12.65 17.84
C VAL A 69 -15.97 13.87 17.03
N HIS A 70 -15.09 14.86 16.91
CA HIS A 70 -15.37 16.17 16.33
C HIS A 70 -14.57 16.43 15.06
N HIS A 71 -15.22 17.00 14.05
CA HIS A 71 -14.60 17.42 12.80
C HIS A 71 -13.69 18.63 13.04
N LEU A 72 -12.45 18.53 12.55
CA LEU A 72 -11.48 19.62 12.54
C LEU A 72 -11.34 20.25 11.16
N LEU A 73 -11.20 19.40 10.15
CA LEU A 73 -10.96 19.79 8.76
C LEU A 73 -11.32 18.62 7.84
N GLY A 74 -11.94 18.87 6.69
CA GLY A 74 -12.49 17.81 5.84
C GLY A 74 -12.47 18.14 4.36
N ALA A 75 -12.57 17.09 3.54
CA ALA A 75 -12.85 17.24 2.13
C ALA A 75 -14.18 17.99 1.94
N GLY A 76 -14.17 19.07 1.16
CA GLY A 76 -15.29 20.01 1.00
C GLY A 76 -15.15 21.32 1.78
N ASP A 77 -14.32 21.35 2.82
CA ASP A 77 -13.99 22.60 3.54
C ASP A 77 -13.18 23.54 2.64
N ARG A 78 -13.11 24.82 3.03
CA ARG A 78 -12.32 25.83 2.31
C ARG A 78 -11.08 26.23 3.10
N SER A 79 -9.95 26.34 2.41
CA SER A 79 -8.76 27.01 2.95
C SER A 79 -8.96 28.52 3.05
N PRO A 80 -8.07 29.25 3.77
CA PRO A 80 -8.14 30.70 3.90
C PRO A 80 -8.13 31.47 2.57
N ASP A 81 -7.48 30.92 1.54
CA ASP A 81 -7.47 31.47 0.17
C ASP A 81 -8.73 31.09 -0.65
N GLY A 82 -9.70 30.42 -0.04
CA GLY A 82 -10.99 30.08 -0.61
C GLY A 82 -11.02 28.80 -1.47
N ARG A 83 -9.91 28.07 -1.58
CA ARG A 83 -9.86 26.81 -2.34
C ARG A 83 -10.55 25.69 -1.59
N VAL A 84 -11.21 24.81 -2.32
CA VAL A 84 -11.89 23.65 -1.73
C VAL A 84 -10.87 22.54 -1.47
N ILE A 85 -10.87 21.99 -0.27
CA ILE A 85 -10.03 20.86 0.12
C ILE A 85 -10.60 19.60 -0.52
N ALA A 86 -9.77 18.89 -1.28
CA ALA A 86 -10.12 17.64 -1.93
C ALA A 86 -9.63 16.41 -1.15
N ASP A 87 -8.46 16.47 -0.50
CA ASP A 87 -7.91 15.36 0.29
C ASP A 87 -7.10 15.87 1.47
N ILE A 88 -7.05 15.04 2.52
CA ILE A 88 -6.31 15.30 3.75
C ILE A 88 -5.37 14.13 4.01
N GLY A 89 -4.11 14.45 4.24
CA GLY A 89 -3.07 13.50 4.59
C GLY A 89 -3.13 13.07 6.06
N PRO A 90 -2.41 11.99 6.41
CA PRO A 90 -2.18 11.63 7.82
C PRO A 90 -1.73 12.83 8.66
N PRO A 91 -2.32 13.06 9.85
CA PRO A 91 -1.95 14.17 10.71
C PRO A 91 -0.67 13.89 11.51
N ALA A 92 -0.03 14.97 11.94
CA ALA A 92 0.95 14.98 13.03
C ALA A 92 0.56 16.05 14.05
N VAL A 93 0.62 15.72 15.35
CA VAL A 93 0.23 16.64 16.42
C VAL A 93 1.47 17.14 17.16
N GLY A 94 1.61 18.45 17.30
CA GLY A 94 2.56 19.11 18.20
C GLY A 94 1.84 20.14 19.09
N HIS A 95 2.51 20.80 20.04
CA HIS A 95 1.84 21.77 20.92
C HIS A 95 1.37 23.01 20.15
N ALA A 96 2.00 23.32 19.01
CA ALA A 96 1.59 24.42 18.14
C ALA A 96 0.39 24.09 17.24
N GLY A 97 -0.13 22.86 17.27
CA GLY A 97 -1.29 22.43 16.46
C GLY A 97 -1.03 21.20 15.61
N VAL A 98 -1.96 20.92 14.69
CA VAL A 98 -1.94 19.74 13.82
C VAL A 98 -1.33 20.08 12.47
N VAL A 99 -0.28 19.38 12.06
CA VAL A 99 0.30 19.49 10.72
C VAL A 99 -0.29 18.42 9.82
N THR A 100 -0.69 18.78 8.60
CA THR A 100 -1.20 17.84 7.59
C THR A 100 -0.88 18.29 6.17
N ARG A 101 -0.89 17.34 5.23
CA ARG A 101 -0.88 17.63 3.79
C ARG A 101 -2.31 17.85 3.32
N LEU A 102 -2.56 18.93 2.59
CA LEU A 102 -3.83 19.18 1.90
C LEU A 102 -3.66 19.08 0.39
N LEU A 103 -4.63 18.45 -0.28
CA LEU A 103 -4.84 18.55 -1.72
C LEU A 103 -6.08 19.40 -1.97
N PHE A 104 -6.08 20.18 -3.05
CA PHE A 104 -7.19 21.07 -3.39
C PHE A 104 -7.91 20.64 -4.66
N ALA A 105 -9.21 20.91 -4.71
CA ALA A 105 -10.00 20.78 -5.93
C ALA A 105 -9.45 21.75 -6.99
N GLY A 106 -9.39 21.31 -8.25
CA GLY A 106 -8.74 22.06 -9.32
C GLY A 106 -7.20 21.94 -9.34
N GLY A 107 -6.62 21.13 -8.45
CA GLY A 107 -5.20 20.79 -8.44
C GLY A 107 -4.38 21.56 -7.41
N GLY A 108 -3.12 21.13 -7.25
CA GLY A 108 -2.16 21.65 -6.29
C GLY A 108 -2.25 21.00 -4.90
N SER A 109 -1.17 21.18 -4.13
CA SER A 109 -1.03 20.62 -2.78
C SER A 109 -0.23 21.55 -1.88
N GLY A 110 -0.32 21.36 -0.57
CA GLY A 110 0.51 22.06 0.40
C GLY A 110 0.59 21.33 1.73
N VAL A 111 1.55 21.74 2.55
CA VAL A 111 1.64 21.35 3.96
C VAL A 111 1.16 22.52 4.78
N TYR A 112 0.23 22.25 5.69
CA TYR A 112 -0.44 23.25 6.50
C TYR A 112 -0.41 22.87 7.97
N ARG A 113 -0.51 23.88 8.83
CA ARG A 113 -0.73 23.75 10.26
C ARG A 113 -2.13 24.25 10.61
N LEU A 114 -2.89 23.44 11.32
CA LEU A 114 -4.17 23.81 11.91
C LEU A 114 -3.97 24.11 13.40
N HIS A 115 -4.29 25.33 13.82
CA HIS A 115 -4.21 25.77 15.21
C HIS A 115 -5.42 26.64 15.56
N GLY A 116 -6.23 26.22 16.54
CA GLY A 116 -7.41 26.99 16.96
C GLY A 116 -8.42 27.26 15.83
N GLY A 117 -8.53 26.34 14.86
CA GLY A 117 -9.38 26.50 13.67
C GLY A 117 -8.77 27.38 12.56
N GLN A 118 -7.61 28.00 12.79
CA GLN A 118 -6.87 28.72 11.77
C GLN A 118 -5.92 27.77 11.03
N LEU A 119 -5.86 27.92 9.70
CA LEU A 119 -4.99 27.13 8.85
C LEU A 119 -3.83 28.00 8.33
N ASP A 120 -2.62 27.73 8.82
CA ASP A 120 -1.39 28.40 8.41
C ASP A 120 -0.65 27.60 7.34
N THR A 121 -0.18 28.29 6.30
CA THR A 121 0.59 27.67 5.22
C THR A 121 2.05 27.49 5.63
N LEU A 122 2.58 26.26 5.52
CA LEU A 122 4.01 25.99 5.75
C LEU A 122 4.80 25.89 4.44
N ALA A 123 4.21 25.27 3.41
CA ALA A 123 4.75 25.22 2.06
C ALA A 123 3.65 24.84 1.07
N VAL A 124 3.66 25.43 -0.13
CA VAL A 124 2.70 25.09 -1.21
C VAL A 124 3.39 24.79 -2.53
N ALA A 125 2.74 23.94 -3.33
CA ALA A 125 3.24 23.55 -4.63
C ALA A 125 3.31 24.77 -5.56
N GLY A 126 4.39 24.88 -6.33
CA GLY A 126 4.72 25.99 -7.20
C GLY A 126 5.66 27.02 -6.57
N GLU A 127 5.79 27.05 -5.24
CA GLU A 127 6.74 27.95 -4.57
C GLU A 127 8.19 27.51 -4.75
N PRO A 128 9.15 28.46 -4.80
CA PRO A 128 10.56 28.13 -4.86
C PRO A 128 11.00 27.42 -3.58
N ALA A 129 11.83 26.38 -3.74
CA ALA A 129 12.56 25.80 -2.62
C ALA A 129 13.91 26.51 -2.49
N ASP A 130 14.32 26.84 -1.26
CA ASP A 130 15.63 27.50 -0.99
C ASP A 130 16.84 26.71 -1.53
N SER A 131 16.65 25.41 -1.73
CA SER A 131 17.65 24.50 -2.27
C SER A 131 17.75 24.45 -3.81
N GLY A 132 16.95 25.27 -4.50
CA GLY A 132 16.82 25.27 -5.96
C GLY A 132 15.63 24.43 -6.46
N GLY A 133 15.01 24.86 -7.56
CA GLY A 133 13.77 24.28 -8.08
C GLY A 133 12.51 24.82 -7.36
N ARG A 134 11.36 24.23 -7.66
CA ARG A 134 10.06 24.55 -7.04
C ARG A 134 9.41 23.30 -6.46
N PHE A 135 8.62 23.46 -5.40
CA PHE A 135 7.83 22.36 -4.86
C PHE A 135 6.83 21.87 -5.91
N ALA A 136 6.99 20.63 -6.37
CA ALA A 136 6.03 19.98 -7.24
C ALA A 136 4.91 19.30 -6.44
N GLY A 137 5.25 18.70 -5.30
CA GLY A 137 4.25 18.10 -4.43
C GLY A 137 4.85 17.61 -3.12
N PHE A 138 3.98 17.17 -2.23
CA PHE A 138 4.36 16.76 -0.88
C PHE A 138 4.00 15.30 -0.62
N GLY A 139 4.88 14.59 0.07
CA GLY A 139 4.60 13.26 0.56
C GLY A 139 3.47 13.27 1.60
N ALA A 140 2.84 12.11 1.82
CA ALA A 140 1.76 11.99 2.79
C ALA A 140 2.25 12.13 4.25
N THR A 141 3.52 11.79 4.50
CA THR A 141 4.12 11.86 5.84
C THR A 141 4.56 13.28 6.15
N VAL A 142 3.98 13.83 7.22
CA VAL A 142 4.40 15.04 7.91
C VAL A 142 4.69 14.70 9.37
N VAL A 143 5.51 15.50 10.03
CA VAL A 143 5.83 15.37 11.46
C VAL A 143 5.86 16.75 12.09
N ALA A 144 5.51 16.83 13.37
CA ALA A 144 5.49 18.08 14.14
C ALA A 144 6.23 17.88 15.46
N SER A 145 6.96 18.90 15.91
CA SER A 145 7.56 18.93 17.25
C SER A 145 6.56 19.43 18.28
N GLY A 146 6.79 19.11 19.55
CA GLY A 146 6.12 19.70 20.70
C GLY A 146 6.30 21.21 20.80
N ASP A 147 7.45 21.70 21.27
CA ASP A 147 7.54 23.03 21.91
C ASP A 147 7.70 24.23 20.97
N ASN A 148 8.43 24.08 19.85
CA ASN A 148 8.91 25.22 19.05
C ASN A 148 8.29 25.32 17.65
N ALA A 149 7.10 24.74 17.47
CA ALA A 149 6.35 24.81 16.23
C ALA A 149 7.16 24.36 14.99
N TRP A 150 8.12 23.44 15.14
CA TRP A 150 8.80 22.84 14.00
C TRP A 150 7.90 21.80 13.34
N ALA A 151 7.93 21.77 12.02
CA ALA A 151 7.36 20.72 11.21
C ALA A 151 8.41 20.22 10.23
N ALA A 152 8.39 18.92 9.93
CA ALA A 152 9.13 18.40 8.79
C ALA A 152 8.22 17.64 7.85
N PHE A 153 8.57 17.65 6.57
CA PHE A 153 7.79 17.01 5.52
C PHE A 153 8.71 16.57 4.39
N SER A 154 8.22 15.64 3.58
CA SER A 154 8.89 15.25 2.34
C SER A 154 8.26 15.97 1.15
N ALA A 155 9.06 16.36 0.17
CA ALA A 155 8.57 16.99 -1.05
C ALA A 155 9.30 16.49 -2.30
N LEU A 156 8.57 16.46 -3.42
CA LEU A 156 9.12 16.32 -4.76
C LEU A 156 9.30 17.73 -5.33
N LEU A 157 10.44 17.99 -5.95
CA LEU A 157 10.71 19.22 -6.69
C LEU A 157 10.46 19.03 -8.19
N ASP A 158 10.21 20.12 -8.90
CA ASP A 158 9.95 20.16 -10.35
C ASP A 158 11.09 19.62 -11.23
N ASN A 159 12.31 19.59 -10.69
CA ASN A 159 13.49 18.97 -11.30
C ASN A 159 13.60 17.44 -11.04
N GLY A 160 12.61 16.83 -10.39
CA GLY A 160 12.56 15.39 -10.10
C GLY A 160 13.27 14.97 -8.80
N VAL A 161 13.89 15.90 -8.07
CA VAL A 161 14.56 15.62 -6.79
C VAL A 161 13.54 15.45 -5.68
N ARG A 162 13.68 14.39 -4.87
CA ARG A 162 12.91 14.21 -3.63
C ARG A 162 13.74 14.66 -2.44
N GLY A 163 13.16 15.49 -1.58
CA GLY A 163 13.84 16.02 -0.41
C GLY A 163 13.01 15.90 0.88
N ILE A 164 13.72 16.00 2.00
CA ILE A 164 13.16 16.22 3.33
C ILE A 164 13.41 17.68 3.70
N PHE A 165 12.38 18.34 4.20
CA PHE A 165 12.39 19.75 4.56
C PHE A 165 11.91 19.94 5.98
N VAL A 166 12.38 21.02 6.62
CA VAL A 166 11.98 21.43 7.97
C VAL A 166 11.55 22.90 7.95
N SER A 167 10.53 23.25 8.73
CA SER A 167 9.96 24.60 8.80
C SER A 167 9.59 24.99 10.23
N ASP A 168 9.95 26.21 10.63
CA ASP A 168 9.54 26.86 11.88
C ASP A 168 8.21 27.63 11.73
N GLY A 169 7.58 27.57 10.55
CA GLY A 169 6.42 28.38 10.17
C GLY A 169 6.77 29.69 9.48
N THR A 170 8.06 30.07 9.43
CA THR A 170 8.53 31.28 8.74
C THR A 170 9.51 30.96 7.61
N VAL A 171 10.38 29.97 7.80
CA VAL A 171 11.43 29.58 6.85
C VAL A 171 11.38 28.07 6.60
N VAL A 172 11.54 27.66 5.35
CA VAL A 172 11.60 26.25 4.94
C VAL A 172 13.02 25.88 4.50
N ARG A 173 13.67 24.94 5.20
CA ARG A 173 15.04 24.50 4.92
C ARG A 173 15.07 23.06 4.40
N LYS A 174 15.91 22.77 3.38
CA LYS A 174 16.17 21.40 2.92
C LYS A 174 17.16 20.72 3.85
N VAL A 175 16.82 19.52 4.34
CA VAL A 175 17.68 18.69 5.21
C VAL A 175 18.50 17.69 4.40
N ALA A 176 17.87 16.99 3.47
CA ALA A 176 18.51 16.01 2.60
C ALA A 176 17.71 15.85 1.31
N ALA A 177 18.39 15.53 0.21
CA ALA A 177 17.76 15.22 -1.07
C ALA A 177 18.38 14.00 -1.77
N THR A 178 17.59 13.34 -2.61
CA THR A 178 18.06 12.28 -3.51
C THR A 178 19.14 12.81 -4.45
N GLY A 179 20.20 12.04 -4.65
CA GLY A 179 21.38 12.42 -5.41
C GLY A 179 22.46 13.13 -4.58
N GLU A 180 22.15 13.59 -3.37
CA GLU A 180 23.16 14.17 -2.47
C GLU A 180 24.03 13.08 -1.82
N LEU A 181 25.24 13.49 -1.43
CA LEU A 181 26.21 12.60 -0.78
C LEU A 181 25.71 12.16 0.60
N SER A 182 25.78 10.85 0.85
CA SER A 182 25.59 10.29 2.18
C SER A 182 26.85 10.50 3.03
N PRO A 183 26.72 10.87 4.32
CA PRO A 183 27.88 10.99 5.22
C PRO A 183 28.58 9.65 5.48
N SER A 184 27.94 8.53 5.14
CA SER A 184 28.50 7.17 5.23
C SER A 184 29.03 6.65 3.89
N GLY A 185 29.18 7.51 2.88
CA GLY A 185 29.60 7.16 1.52
C GLY A 185 28.43 6.80 0.60
N GLY A 186 28.61 6.99 -0.71
CA GLY A 186 27.55 6.84 -1.71
C GLY A 186 26.62 8.06 -1.79
N THR A 187 25.45 7.89 -2.43
CA THR A 187 24.44 8.96 -2.59
C THR A 187 23.06 8.49 -2.18
N PHE A 188 22.26 9.38 -1.57
CA PHE A 188 20.89 9.09 -1.20
C PHE A 188 20.02 8.77 -2.43
N GLN A 189 19.30 7.66 -2.39
CA GLN A 189 18.39 7.23 -3.45
C GLN A 189 16.93 7.30 -3.02
N GLN A 190 16.63 6.94 -1.78
CA GLN A 190 15.30 7.06 -1.20
C GLN A 190 15.41 7.62 0.21
N LEU A 191 14.44 8.45 0.59
CA LEU A 191 14.38 9.11 1.89
C LEU A 191 13.01 8.84 2.51
N ARG A 192 12.99 8.52 3.81
CA ARG A 192 11.76 8.36 4.59
C ARG A 192 11.89 9.14 5.89
N LEU A 193 11.07 10.18 6.04
CA LEU A 193 10.98 11.01 7.23
C LEU A 193 10.48 10.18 8.43
N LEU A 194 11.04 10.43 9.62
CA LEU A 194 10.72 9.71 10.86
C LEU A 194 10.32 10.62 12.03
N GLY A 195 10.83 11.86 12.09
CA GLY A 195 10.49 12.81 13.15
C GLY A 195 11.27 14.12 13.02
N VAL A 196 11.00 15.06 13.90
CA VAL A 196 11.68 16.35 14.00
C VAL A 196 11.89 16.70 15.47
N THR A 197 13.06 17.21 15.82
CA THR A 197 13.40 17.63 17.18
C THR A 197 12.91 19.06 17.46
N SER A 198 12.84 19.44 18.75
CA SER A 198 12.46 20.80 19.15
C SER A 198 13.48 21.88 18.74
N ASP A 199 14.70 21.48 18.37
CA ASP A 199 15.75 22.35 17.81
C ASP A 199 15.80 22.35 16.27
N GLY A 200 14.84 21.70 15.59
CA GLY A 200 14.70 21.77 14.13
C GLY A 200 15.56 20.78 13.33
N ARG A 201 16.06 19.70 13.96
CA ARG A 201 16.72 18.59 13.25
C ARG A 201 15.69 17.55 12.81
N ALA A 202 15.69 17.19 11.53
CA ALA A 202 14.86 16.11 11.01
C ALA A 202 15.61 14.77 11.04
N GLY A 203 14.92 13.73 11.51
CA GLY A 203 15.37 12.36 11.47
C GLY A 203 14.78 11.59 10.29
N PHE A 204 15.59 10.80 9.58
CA PHE A 204 15.14 10.05 8.41
C PHE A 204 15.88 8.73 8.18
N ARG A 205 15.21 7.78 7.53
CA ARG A 205 15.82 6.58 6.95
C ARG A 205 16.20 6.88 5.50
N ALA A 206 17.35 6.39 5.05
CA ALA A 206 17.74 6.47 3.65
C ALA A 206 18.17 5.12 3.07
N VAL A 207 17.83 4.92 1.80
CA VAL A 207 18.46 3.92 0.92
C VAL A 207 19.57 4.60 0.15
N VAL A 208 20.75 3.98 0.09
CA VAL A 208 21.96 4.62 -0.44
C VAL A 208 22.53 3.80 -1.61
N VAL A 209 22.78 4.47 -2.73
CA VAL A 209 23.47 3.85 -3.87
C VAL A 209 24.97 3.91 -3.64
N ALA A 210 25.64 2.78 -3.88
CA ALA A 210 27.09 2.62 -3.69
C ALA A 210 27.56 2.98 -2.26
N GLY A 211 26.69 2.77 -1.28
CA GLY A 211 26.93 2.97 0.15
C GLY A 211 25.91 2.22 1.00
N PRO A 212 26.04 2.24 2.34
CA PRO A 212 25.14 1.51 3.22
C PRO A 212 23.85 2.30 3.52
N ASP A 213 22.72 1.59 3.54
CA ASP A 213 21.44 2.11 4.06
C ASP A 213 21.53 2.39 5.57
N GLY A 214 20.68 3.29 6.06
CA GLY A 214 20.63 3.55 7.49
C GLY A 214 19.67 4.65 7.92
N LEU A 215 19.82 5.04 9.19
CA LEU A 215 19.15 6.17 9.83
C LEU A 215 20.12 7.35 9.93
N PHE A 216 19.63 8.54 9.64
CA PHE A 216 20.39 9.78 9.58
C PHE A 216 19.61 10.92 10.25
N MET A 217 20.33 11.93 10.75
CA MET A 217 19.78 13.16 11.33
C MET A 217 20.45 14.37 10.70
N GLY A 218 19.70 15.45 10.46
CA GLY A 218 20.31 16.73 10.06
C GLY A 218 19.41 17.94 10.24
N ASP A 219 19.99 19.13 10.11
CA ASP A 219 19.35 20.47 10.24
C ASP A 219 19.31 21.27 8.93
N GLY A 220 19.83 20.69 7.84
CA GLY A 220 20.01 21.38 6.55
C GLY A 220 21.40 21.95 6.31
N THR A 221 22.32 21.81 7.27
CA THR A 221 23.74 22.11 7.11
C THR A 221 24.61 20.86 7.23
N VAL A 222 24.31 20.00 8.21
CA VAL A 222 25.09 18.78 8.49
C VAL A 222 24.16 17.59 8.64
N ASN A 223 24.52 16.48 8.01
CA ASN A 223 23.87 15.18 8.19
C ASN A 223 24.81 14.22 8.94
N ALA A 224 24.31 13.55 9.97
CA ALA A 224 25.06 12.61 10.80
C ALA A 224 24.41 11.21 10.83
N PRO A 225 25.20 10.12 10.81
CA PRO A 225 24.68 8.75 10.88
C PRO A 225 24.22 8.36 12.30
N VAL A 226 23.07 7.69 12.39
CA VAL A 226 22.48 7.18 13.64
C VAL A 226 22.61 5.65 13.74
N ALA A 227 22.17 4.90 12.74
CA ALA A 227 22.35 3.45 12.71
C ALA A 227 22.48 2.97 11.26
N ILE A 228 23.62 2.36 10.92
CA ILE A 228 23.99 2.03 9.54
C ILE A 228 24.11 0.51 9.36
N ILE A 229 23.68 -0.02 8.22
CA ILE A 229 23.90 -1.43 7.88
C ILE A 229 25.41 -1.68 7.77
N GLY A 230 25.88 -2.71 8.48
CA GLY A 230 27.31 -3.04 8.63
C GLY A 230 27.94 -2.52 9.92
N ASP A 231 27.30 -1.57 10.62
CA ASP A 231 27.79 -1.10 11.93
C ASP A 231 27.66 -2.18 12.99
N ALA A 232 28.54 -2.13 13.99
CA ALA A 232 28.45 -2.98 15.18
C ALA A 232 27.17 -2.70 15.97
N SER A 233 26.53 -3.77 16.43
CA SER A 233 25.33 -3.74 17.26
C SER A 233 25.66 -3.75 18.76
N PRO A 234 24.84 -3.10 19.62
CA PRO A 234 25.03 -3.13 21.07
C PRO A 234 24.86 -4.51 21.70
N ILE A 235 24.29 -5.49 20.99
CA ILE A 235 24.14 -6.88 21.45
C ILE A 235 25.20 -7.83 20.86
N GLY A 236 26.23 -7.28 20.22
CA GLY A 236 27.19 -8.03 19.42
C GLY A 236 26.73 -8.26 17.97
N GLY A 237 27.67 -8.62 17.11
CA GLY A 237 27.43 -8.73 15.66
C GLY A 237 27.28 -7.37 14.97
N GLN A 238 26.77 -7.38 13.73
CA GLN A 238 26.53 -6.18 12.90
C GLN A 238 25.05 -6.02 12.56
N PHE A 239 24.58 -4.79 12.36
CA PHE A 239 23.27 -4.57 11.75
C PHE A 239 23.28 -5.05 10.30
N VAL A 240 22.38 -5.98 9.97
CA VAL A 240 22.20 -6.48 8.58
C VAL A 240 20.93 -5.93 7.95
N ALA A 241 20.00 -5.43 8.76
CA ALA A 241 18.84 -4.68 8.30
C ALA A 241 18.43 -3.65 9.35
N VAL A 242 18.17 -2.42 8.92
CA VAL A 242 17.60 -1.34 9.75
C VAL A 242 16.24 -0.96 9.17
N GLY A 243 15.21 -1.16 9.99
CA GLY A 243 13.80 -1.00 9.63
C GLY A 243 13.26 0.40 9.90
N ALA A 244 11.94 0.49 10.03
CA ALA A 244 11.26 1.71 10.43
C ALA A 244 11.53 2.03 11.91
N GLY A 245 11.30 3.30 12.27
CA GLY A 245 11.46 3.83 13.61
C GLY A 245 10.76 5.17 13.77
N SER A 246 10.91 5.74 14.95
CA SER A 246 10.34 7.02 15.36
C SER A 246 11.40 7.81 16.13
N LEU A 247 11.24 9.14 16.14
CA LEU A 247 12.11 10.09 16.81
C LEU A 247 11.25 11.04 17.64
N ASN A 248 11.59 11.23 18.92
CA ASN A 248 10.96 12.24 19.76
C ASN A 248 11.67 13.59 19.67
N ASP A 249 11.07 14.62 20.27
CA ASP A 249 11.56 15.99 20.17
C ASP A 249 12.92 16.22 20.84
N GLY A 250 13.26 15.37 21.81
CA GLY A 250 14.51 15.43 22.55
C GLY A 250 15.70 14.79 21.83
N GLY A 251 15.51 14.20 20.64
CA GLY A 251 16.61 13.52 19.92
C GLY A 251 16.80 12.06 20.32
N THR A 252 15.81 11.43 20.96
CA THR A 252 15.79 9.99 21.22
C THR A 252 15.03 9.26 20.12
N TRP A 253 15.63 8.17 19.65
CA TRP A 253 15.14 7.32 18.59
C TRP A 253 14.70 5.98 19.13
N VAL A 254 13.69 5.40 18.50
CA VAL A 254 13.38 3.96 18.62
C VAL A 254 13.22 3.36 17.23
N PHE A 255 13.79 2.19 16.99
CA PHE A 255 13.72 1.54 15.67
C PHE A 255 13.82 0.03 15.76
N ARG A 256 13.31 -0.65 14.75
CA ARG A 256 13.45 -2.11 14.59
C ARG A 256 14.70 -2.43 13.75
N ALA A 257 15.47 -3.44 14.16
CA ALA A 257 16.62 -3.90 13.38
C ALA A 257 16.79 -5.43 13.44
N THR A 258 17.56 -5.97 12.48
CA THR A 258 18.09 -7.33 12.50
C THR A 258 19.60 -7.26 12.54
N VAL A 259 20.21 -8.09 13.37
CA VAL A 259 21.66 -8.20 13.52
C VAL A 259 22.18 -9.51 12.93
N SER A 260 23.50 -9.64 12.76
CA SER A 260 24.14 -10.86 12.26
C SER A 260 24.02 -11.99 13.31
N GLY A 261 23.44 -13.13 12.89
CA GLY A 261 22.83 -14.13 13.80
C GLY A 261 21.31 -13.95 13.80
N PRO A 262 20.45 -14.99 13.89
CA PRO A 262 19.01 -14.86 13.64
C PRO A 262 18.26 -14.15 14.80
N GLN A 263 18.60 -12.89 15.08
CA GLN A 263 18.04 -12.09 16.15
C GLN A 263 17.55 -10.75 15.59
N SER A 264 16.23 -10.55 15.63
CA SER A 264 15.59 -9.25 15.44
C SER A 264 15.28 -8.58 16.78
N GLY A 265 15.20 -7.25 16.79
CA GLY A 265 14.92 -6.52 18.03
C GLY A 265 14.44 -5.09 17.81
N VAL A 266 13.96 -4.49 18.91
CA VAL A 266 13.70 -3.06 19.05
C VAL A 266 14.89 -2.44 19.76
N PHE A 267 15.41 -1.34 19.22
CA PHE A 267 16.60 -0.63 19.70
C PHE A 267 16.29 0.84 19.94
N ARG A 268 17.01 1.44 20.89
CA ARG A 268 16.99 2.87 21.19
C ARG A 268 18.32 3.49 20.77
N ALA A 269 18.26 4.71 20.22
CA ALA A 269 19.43 5.58 20.09
C ALA A 269 19.19 6.94 20.76
N ASP A 270 20.21 7.52 21.38
CA ASP A 270 20.15 8.89 21.91
C ASP A 270 21.16 9.78 21.16
N THR A 271 20.69 10.93 20.69
CA THR A 271 21.48 11.94 19.96
C THR A 271 21.42 13.34 20.60
N SER A 272 20.85 13.46 21.80
CA SER A 272 20.63 14.72 22.53
C SER A 272 21.92 15.39 23.03
N GLY A 273 22.96 14.60 23.36
CA GLY A 273 24.20 15.08 24.00
C GLY A 273 25.43 15.15 23.09
N GLY A 274 25.27 15.18 21.76
CA GLY A 274 26.37 15.18 20.78
C GLY A 274 27.13 13.84 20.65
N ARG A 275 27.05 12.95 21.64
CA ARG A 275 27.53 11.57 21.57
C ARG A 275 26.37 10.61 21.40
N ARG A 276 26.43 9.83 20.31
CA ARG A 276 25.47 8.76 20.03
C ARG A 276 25.60 7.61 21.03
N THR A 277 24.51 7.21 21.66
CA THR A 277 24.41 5.94 22.40
C THR A 277 23.39 5.00 21.77
N LEU A 278 23.61 3.69 21.86
CA LEU A 278 22.75 2.65 21.31
C LEU A 278 22.51 1.56 22.36
N ALA A 279 21.26 1.12 22.53
CA ALA A 279 20.90 0.05 23.45
C ALA A 279 19.74 -0.80 22.92
N PRO A 280 19.68 -2.10 23.24
CA PRO A 280 18.50 -2.92 22.97
C PRO A 280 17.36 -2.53 23.94
N VAL A 281 16.12 -2.59 23.45
CA VAL A 281 14.89 -2.43 24.23
C VAL A 281 14.21 -3.77 24.45
N ALA A 282 14.09 -4.58 23.39
CA ALA A 282 13.55 -5.93 23.43
C ALA A 282 14.10 -6.76 22.26
N LEU A 283 14.43 -8.02 22.51
CA LEU A 283 15.00 -8.93 21.53
C LEU A 283 14.09 -10.14 21.28
N GLU A 284 14.18 -10.66 20.07
CA GLU A 284 13.58 -11.94 19.72
C GLU A 284 14.12 -13.04 20.63
N GLY A 285 13.20 -13.85 21.18
CA GLY A 285 13.50 -14.90 22.12
C GLY A 285 13.53 -14.46 23.59
N ASP A 286 13.53 -13.15 23.88
CA ASP A 286 13.39 -12.66 25.26
C ASP A 286 12.02 -13.08 25.84
N ALA A 287 12.00 -13.30 27.15
CA ALA A 287 10.78 -13.57 27.87
C ALA A 287 9.85 -12.35 27.80
N THR A 288 8.56 -12.59 27.57
CA THR A 288 7.57 -11.51 27.65
C THR A 288 7.42 -11.04 29.10
N PRO A 289 7.21 -9.74 29.33
CA PRO A 289 7.03 -9.22 30.68
C PRO A 289 5.85 -9.86 31.43
N THR A 290 6.05 -10.13 32.72
CA THR A 290 5.03 -10.58 33.66
C THR A 290 4.37 -9.35 34.34
N GLY A 291 3.05 -9.26 34.32
CA GLY A 291 2.30 -8.14 34.89
C GLY A 291 0.84 -8.48 35.25
N GLU A 292 0.10 -7.49 35.76
CA GLU A 292 -1.30 -7.62 36.23
C GLU A 292 -2.23 -8.29 35.21
N VAL A 293 -1.99 -8.06 33.92
CA VAL A 293 -2.62 -8.86 32.87
C VAL A 293 -1.69 -10.04 32.56
N THR A 294 -1.91 -11.16 33.23
CA THR A 294 -1.00 -12.32 33.17
C THR A 294 -1.21 -13.12 31.88
N PHE A 295 -0.42 -12.79 30.86
CA PHE A 295 -0.47 -13.41 29.53
C PHE A 295 0.39 -14.68 29.37
N GLY A 296 0.86 -15.29 30.47
CA GLY A 296 1.61 -16.56 30.50
C GLY A 296 3.12 -16.43 30.23
N GLU A 297 3.85 -17.55 30.31
CA GLU A 297 5.30 -17.64 30.04
C GLU A 297 5.60 -17.67 28.53
N GLY A 298 5.45 -16.51 27.88
CA GLY A 298 5.71 -16.35 26.46
C GLY A 298 7.13 -15.86 26.14
N LYS A 299 7.50 -15.95 24.86
CA LYS A 299 8.70 -15.29 24.31
C LYS A 299 8.34 -14.39 23.13
N PHE A 300 9.09 -13.33 22.91
CA PHE A 300 8.94 -12.53 21.69
C PHE A 300 9.33 -13.37 20.47
N ARG A 301 8.45 -13.40 19.45
CA ARG A 301 8.82 -13.86 18.10
C ARG A 301 9.64 -12.80 17.39
N ALA A 302 10.19 -13.17 16.23
CA ALA A 302 10.75 -12.21 15.29
C ALA A 302 9.83 -11.01 15.10
N PHE A 303 10.37 -9.81 15.31
CA PHE A 303 9.63 -8.57 15.14
C PHE A 303 9.33 -8.36 13.66
N ALA A 304 8.08 -8.01 13.33
CA ALA A 304 7.67 -7.78 11.95
C ALA A 304 8.58 -6.74 11.28
N SER A 305 8.92 -6.94 10.00
CA SER A 305 9.67 -5.94 9.22
C SER A 305 8.90 -4.63 9.06
N THR A 306 7.57 -4.69 9.22
CA THR A 306 6.65 -3.55 9.14
C THR A 306 6.43 -2.83 10.48
N LEU A 307 7.00 -3.32 11.58
CA LEU A 307 6.84 -2.71 12.90
C LEU A 307 7.41 -1.29 12.93
N VAL A 308 6.58 -0.33 13.34
CA VAL A 308 6.99 1.03 13.73
C VAL A 308 6.79 1.17 15.25
N PRO A 309 7.87 1.13 16.06
CA PRO A 309 7.77 1.43 17.49
C PRO A 309 7.57 2.94 17.70
N ALA A 310 6.79 3.34 18.71
CA ALA A 310 6.53 4.74 19.06
C ALA A 310 7.29 5.16 20.33
N ILE A 311 7.55 6.46 20.45
CA ILE A 311 8.28 7.08 21.56
C ILE A 311 7.67 8.45 21.87
N ASP A 312 7.54 8.79 23.16
CA ASP A 312 7.02 10.08 23.63
C ASP A 312 8.15 11.08 23.93
N ALA A 313 7.82 12.27 24.43
CA ALA A 313 8.81 13.27 24.84
C ALA A 313 9.73 12.80 25.98
N GLY A 314 9.21 12.02 26.92
CA GLY A 314 9.96 11.48 28.07
C GLY A 314 10.93 10.34 27.71
N GLY A 315 10.80 9.79 26.51
CA GLY A 315 11.56 8.63 26.06
C GLY A 315 10.98 7.29 26.52
N THR A 316 9.72 7.26 26.96
CA THR A 316 8.90 6.05 27.05
C THR A 316 8.69 5.50 25.65
N ILE A 317 8.82 4.19 25.50
CA ILE A 317 8.69 3.49 24.22
C ILE A 317 7.49 2.55 24.28
N VAL A 318 6.73 2.49 23.20
CA VAL A 318 5.67 1.48 23.03
C VAL A 318 5.82 0.77 21.69
N PHE A 319 5.59 -0.54 21.67
CA PHE A 319 5.67 -1.34 20.44
C PHE A 319 4.71 -2.53 20.48
N ARG A 320 4.32 -2.97 19.28
CA ARG A 320 3.57 -4.21 19.10
C ARG A 320 4.53 -5.40 18.97
N ALA A 321 4.21 -6.49 19.64
CA ALA A 321 4.96 -7.75 19.57
C ALA A 321 4.04 -8.95 19.30
N THR A 322 4.55 -9.92 18.55
CA THR A 322 3.92 -11.25 18.42
C THR A 322 4.57 -12.19 19.44
N ILE A 323 3.75 -12.99 20.12
CA ILE A 323 4.18 -13.82 21.23
C ILE A 323 4.17 -15.31 20.83
N ALA A 324 5.24 -16.02 21.13
CA ALA A 324 5.32 -17.48 21.04
C ALA A 324 5.05 -18.09 22.42
N ASN A 325 4.31 -19.19 22.44
CA ASN A 325 4.02 -19.99 23.64
C ASN A 325 3.34 -19.23 24.80
N GLY A 326 2.87 -18.00 24.55
CA GLY A 326 2.06 -17.21 25.48
C GLY A 326 0.57 -17.50 25.35
N ARG A 327 -0.22 -16.99 26.31
CA ARG A 327 -1.70 -17.06 26.29
C ARG A 327 -2.34 -16.14 25.25
N VAL A 328 -1.58 -15.18 24.72
CA VAL A 328 -2.00 -14.27 23.65
C VAL A 328 -1.07 -14.42 22.47
N SER A 329 -1.58 -14.15 21.27
CA SER A 329 -0.78 -14.20 20.04
C SER A 329 -0.02 -12.90 19.78
N ALA A 330 -0.51 -11.76 20.27
CA ALA A 330 0.14 -10.46 20.14
C ALA A 330 -0.23 -9.53 21.30
N ALA A 331 0.65 -8.56 21.56
CA ALA A 331 0.47 -7.57 22.62
C ALA A 331 1.11 -6.22 22.26
N VAL A 332 0.65 -5.16 22.93
CA VAL A 332 1.31 -3.84 22.98
C VAL A 332 2.08 -3.76 24.29
N VAL A 333 3.37 -3.50 24.17
CA VAL A 333 4.35 -3.48 25.27
C VAL A 333 4.87 -2.07 25.46
N LEU A 334 4.91 -1.61 26.70
CA LEU A 334 5.47 -0.34 27.14
C LEU A 334 6.82 -0.58 27.83
N ALA A 335 7.78 0.29 27.52
CA ALA A 335 9.14 0.25 28.01
C ALA A 335 9.53 1.64 28.52
N ARG A 336 9.72 1.79 29.83
CA ARG A 336 10.34 2.98 30.42
C ARG A 336 11.79 2.69 30.75
N THR A 337 12.61 3.73 30.65
CA THR A 337 14.04 3.62 30.97
C THR A 337 14.21 3.21 32.43
N GLY A 338 14.92 2.12 32.68
CA GLY A 338 15.20 1.63 34.04
C GLY A 338 14.05 0.85 34.69
N GLU A 339 12.92 0.67 34.00
CA GLU A 339 11.80 -0.15 34.48
C GLU A 339 11.73 -1.47 33.73
N ALA A 340 11.10 -2.48 34.34
CA ALA A 340 10.75 -3.70 33.64
C ALA A 340 9.72 -3.39 32.53
N LEU A 341 9.82 -4.09 31.40
CA LEU A 341 8.80 -4.01 30.36
C LEU A 341 7.42 -4.31 30.96
N ARG A 342 6.38 -3.65 30.46
CA ARG A 342 4.99 -3.84 30.91
C ARG A 342 4.09 -4.11 29.71
N THR A 343 3.23 -5.12 29.81
CA THR A 343 2.20 -5.31 28.79
C THR A 343 1.00 -4.40 29.08
N LEU A 344 0.58 -3.62 28.09
CA LEU A 344 -0.59 -2.74 28.20
C LEU A 344 -1.87 -3.45 27.77
N VAL A 345 -1.87 -4.00 26.55
CA VAL A 345 -3.04 -4.62 25.96
C VAL A 345 -2.66 -5.82 25.11
N GLY A 346 -3.46 -6.88 25.17
CA GLY A 346 -3.22 -8.14 24.45
C GLY A 346 -4.40 -8.53 23.56
N VAL A 347 -4.11 -9.29 22.49
CA VAL A 347 -5.15 -9.96 21.71
C VAL A 347 -5.95 -10.86 22.66
N GLY A 348 -7.27 -10.72 22.62
CA GLY A 348 -8.21 -11.47 23.45
C GLY A 348 -8.61 -10.77 24.75
N GLN A 349 -8.12 -9.57 25.03
CA GLN A 349 -8.57 -8.76 26.16
C GLN A 349 -9.98 -8.23 25.94
N THR A 350 -10.85 -8.35 26.95
CA THR A 350 -12.21 -7.82 26.91
C THR A 350 -12.23 -6.35 27.29
N THR A 351 -12.94 -5.54 26.51
CA THR A 351 -13.17 -4.11 26.72
C THR A 351 -14.68 -3.83 26.71
N SER A 352 -15.10 -2.60 27.02
CA SER A 352 -16.51 -2.20 26.87
C SER A 352 -17.03 -2.31 25.44
N ALA A 353 -16.15 -2.19 24.45
CA ALA A 353 -16.44 -2.34 23.03
C ALA A 353 -16.35 -3.80 22.54
N GLY A 354 -15.98 -4.73 23.42
CA GLY A 354 -15.82 -6.16 23.13
C GLY A 354 -14.39 -6.65 23.25
N ARG A 355 -14.16 -7.91 22.85
CA ARG A 355 -12.88 -8.61 23.00
C ARG A 355 -11.93 -8.30 21.85
N LEU A 356 -10.70 -7.86 22.08
CA LEU A 356 -9.75 -7.51 21.00
C LEU A 356 -9.30 -8.73 20.19
N ALA A 357 -9.20 -8.58 18.86
CA ALA A 357 -8.84 -9.64 17.92
C ALA A 357 -7.50 -9.39 17.21
N GLN A 358 -7.24 -8.15 16.79
CA GLN A 358 -6.03 -7.75 16.09
C GLN A 358 -5.56 -6.40 16.62
N LEU A 359 -4.24 -6.26 16.78
CA LEU A 359 -3.59 -5.03 17.20
C LEU A 359 -2.67 -4.55 16.08
N ARG A 360 -2.70 -3.24 15.80
CA ARG A 360 -1.74 -2.57 14.91
C ARG A 360 -0.73 -1.77 15.74
N ASP A 361 0.18 -1.11 15.04
CA ASP A 361 1.21 -0.34 15.69
C ASP A 361 0.57 0.83 16.47
N PRO A 362 0.91 0.96 17.76
CA PRO A 362 0.33 1.97 18.66
C PRO A 362 0.94 3.36 18.42
N VAL A 363 0.24 4.40 18.88
CA VAL A 363 0.80 5.75 19.07
C VAL A 363 0.73 6.14 20.55
N LEU A 364 1.74 6.86 21.01
CA LEU A 364 1.99 7.15 22.42
C LEU A 364 1.90 8.64 22.69
N ALA A 365 1.19 9.00 23.76
CA ALA A 365 1.09 10.35 24.30
C ALA A 365 2.10 10.56 25.44
N ASP A 366 2.36 11.82 25.78
CA ASP A 366 3.33 12.24 26.79
C ASP A 366 2.89 11.90 28.23
N ASP A 367 1.60 11.61 28.46
CA ASP A 367 1.08 11.07 29.73
C ASP A 367 1.16 9.52 29.84
N ASP A 368 1.94 8.89 28.96
CA ASP A 368 2.05 7.45 28.72
C ASP A 368 0.77 6.78 28.18
N SER A 369 -0.33 7.50 27.98
CA SER A 369 -1.52 6.90 27.38
C SER A 369 -1.32 6.58 25.90
N VAL A 370 -1.99 5.54 25.42
CA VAL A 370 -1.73 4.96 24.11
C VAL A 370 -3.01 4.87 23.32
N VAL A 371 -2.97 5.25 22.04
CA VAL A 371 -4.01 4.92 21.08
C VAL A 371 -3.57 3.69 20.28
N VAL A 372 -4.38 2.63 20.34
CA VAL A 372 -4.14 1.37 19.64
C VAL A 372 -5.21 1.19 18.57
N PRO A 373 -4.86 1.23 17.29
CA PRO A 373 -5.76 0.78 16.24
C PRO A 373 -5.96 -0.74 16.39
N ALA A 374 -7.21 -1.17 16.53
CA ALA A 374 -7.53 -2.56 16.75
C ALA A 374 -8.89 -2.96 16.15
N THR A 375 -9.08 -4.27 16.03
CA THR A 375 -10.37 -4.87 15.67
C THR A 375 -10.88 -5.71 16.83
N VAL A 376 -12.19 -5.73 17.04
CA VAL A 376 -12.86 -6.53 18.07
C VAL A 376 -13.32 -7.86 17.48
N VAL A 377 -13.27 -8.94 18.25
CA VAL A 377 -13.81 -10.27 17.94
C VAL A 377 -15.31 -10.14 17.73
N GLY A 378 -15.76 -10.34 16.50
CA GLY A 378 -17.17 -10.14 16.16
C GLY A 378 -17.63 -8.72 16.46
N GLY A 379 -16.72 -7.73 16.47
CA GLY A 379 -17.00 -6.28 16.57
C GLY A 379 -16.34 -5.49 15.44
N THR A 380 -16.47 -4.16 15.45
CA THR A 380 -15.91 -3.27 14.44
C THR A 380 -14.43 -2.96 14.67
N SER A 381 -13.74 -2.53 13.61
CA SER A 381 -12.46 -1.85 13.74
C SER A 381 -12.62 -0.45 14.34
N GLY A 382 -11.59 0.00 15.07
CA GLY A 382 -11.56 1.32 15.67
C GLY A 382 -10.24 1.66 16.32
N LEU A 383 -10.24 2.80 16.98
CA LEU A 383 -9.15 3.31 17.80
C LEU A 383 -9.52 3.10 19.27
N PHE A 384 -8.60 2.55 20.05
CA PHE A 384 -8.78 2.25 21.46
C PHE A 384 -7.78 3.05 22.27
N ARG A 385 -8.26 3.82 23.24
CA ARG A 385 -7.41 4.47 24.23
C ARG A 385 -7.07 3.48 25.34
N VAL A 386 -5.79 3.45 25.71
CA VAL A 386 -5.24 2.61 26.75
C VAL A 386 -4.53 3.52 27.74
N ARG A 387 -4.98 3.54 29.00
CA ARG A 387 -4.32 4.34 30.05
C ARG A 387 -3.54 3.42 30.98
N PRO A 388 -2.21 3.63 31.13
CA PRO A 388 -1.39 2.78 31.99
C PRO A 388 -1.40 3.19 33.48
N ALA A 389 -1.92 4.37 33.84
CA ALA A 389 -1.95 4.83 35.22
C ALA A 389 -2.81 3.91 36.10
N GLY A 390 -2.21 3.30 37.14
CA GLY A 390 -2.87 2.31 37.99
C GLY A 390 -3.24 1.03 37.22
N THR A 391 -4.47 0.55 37.40
CA THR A 391 -5.02 -0.58 36.62
C THR A 391 -5.23 -0.15 35.18
N VAL A 392 -4.68 -0.91 34.23
CA VAL A 392 -4.79 -0.58 32.80
C VAL A 392 -6.27 -0.57 32.38
N THR A 393 -6.73 0.58 31.88
CA THR A 393 -8.07 0.70 31.30
C THR A 393 -7.98 0.78 29.80
N VAL A 394 -8.87 0.04 29.12
CA VAL A 394 -8.99 0.06 27.66
C VAL A 394 -10.43 0.40 27.31
N SER A 395 -10.60 1.45 26.52
CA SER A 395 -11.92 1.87 26.05
C SER A 395 -11.85 2.36 24.61
N ALA A 396 -12.97 2.29 23.91
CA ALA A 396 -13.07 2.84 22.56
C ALA A 396 -12.87 4.36 22.60
N LEU A 397 -12.03 4.86 21.68
CA LEU A 397 -11.91 6.27 21.37
C LEU A 397 -12.80 6.61 20.16
N ALA A 398 -12.68 5.82 19.10
CA ALA A 398 -13.48 5.95 17.89
C ALA A 398 -13.76 4.57 17.26
N GLN A 399 -14.98 4.28 16.84
CA GLN A 399 -15.33 2.99 16.22
C GLN A 399 -16.08 3.18 14.90
N LEU A 400 -15.91 2.24 13.97
CA LEU A 400 -16.73 2.25 12.76
C LEU A 400 -18.23 2.26 13.12
N GLY A 401 -18.97 3.16 12.47
CA GLY A 401 -20.41 3.37 12.69
C GLY A 401 -20.74 4.36 13.82
N GLN A 402 -19.74 4.84 14.56
CA GLN A 402 -19.92 5.90 15.54
C GLN A 402 -20.42 7.18 14.87
N GLN A 403 -21.39 7.84 15.48
CA GLN A 403 -21.86 9.13 15.03
C GLN A 403 -20.83 10.21 15.39
N THR A 404 -20.49 11.04 14.41
CA THR A 404 -19.70 12.27 14.55
C THR A 404 -20.60 13.47 14.32
N ASP A 405 -20.09 14.68 14.54
CA ASP A 405 -20.76 15.95 14.24
C ASP A 405 -21.04 16.17 12.74
N VAL A 406 -20.33 15.47 11.85
CA VAL A 406 -20.53 15.51 10.39
C VAL A 406 -21.14 14.23 9.82
N GLY A 407 -21.65 13.34 10.68
CA GLY A 407 -22.33 12.09 10.30
C GLY A 407 -21.59 10.82 10.74
N GLY A 408 -22.01 9.66 10.24
CA GLY A 408 -21.45 8.35 10.61
C GLY A 408 -20.67 7.64 9.50
N ASP A 409 -20.33 6.38 9.76
CA ASP A 409 -19.76 5.42 8.80
C ASP A 409 -18.34 5.75 8.31
N PHE A 410 -17.54 6.36 9.18
CA PHE A 410 -16.11 6.55 8.94
C PHE A 410 -15.30 5.36 9.48
N ARG A 411 -14.33 4.92 8.69
CA ARG A 411 -13.20 4.11 9.18
C ARG A 411 -12.15 5.06 9.73
N PHE A 412 -11.78 4.90 11.00
CA PHE A 412 -10.78 5.73 11.64
C PHE A 412 -9.39 5.09 11.55
N THR A 413 -8.41 5.84 11.03
CA THR A 413 -7.03 5.42 10.77
C THR A 413 -6.05 6.53 11.13
N ASP A 414 -4.76 6.20 11.08
CA ASP A 414 -3.66 7.18 11.19
C ASP A 414 -3.79 8.13 12.40
N PRO A 415 -3.93 7.60 13.64
CA PRO A 415 -3.99 8.45 14.81
C PRO A 415 -2.64 9.12 15.06
N ALA A 416 -2.70 10.36 15.53
CA ALA A 416 -1.59 11.12 16.05
C ALA A 416 -2.04 11.73 17.38
N VAL A 417 -1.13 11.77 18.35
CA VAL A 417 -1.42 12.21 19.71
C VAL A 417 -0.21 12.94 20.25
N ARG A 418 -0.44 13.84 21.21
CA ARG A 418 0.62 14.54 21.91
C ARG A 418 0.46 14.42 23.42
N ASP A 419 -0.48 15.16 23.99
CA ASP A 419 -0.58 15.29 25.45
C ASP A 419 -1.20 14.04 26.08
N ASP A 420 -2.37 13.63 25.59
CA ASP A 420 -3.11 12.48 26.08
C ASP A 420 -3.95 11.79 24.99
N ALA A 421 -4.27 10.53 25.18
CA ALA A 421 -5.01 9.70 24.23
C ALA A 421 -6.47 10.12 24.03
N ASP A 422 -7.04 10.98 24.88
CA ASP A 422 -8.37 11.52 24.64
C ASP A 422 -8.34 12.60 23.57
N SER A 423 -7.30 13.43 23.53
CA SER A 423 -7.11 14.51 22.54
C SER A 423 -6.50 14.04 21.22
N ALA A 424 -6.52 12.74 20.94
CA ALA A 424 -5.92 12.21 19.73
C ALA A 424 -6.66 12.70 18.48
N VAL A 425 -5.88 13.04 17.47
CA VAL A 425 -6.35 13.47 16.15
C VAL A 425 -6.11 12.35 15.16
N PHE A 426 -7.12 12.00 14.37
CA PHE A 426 -7.06 10.85 13.48
C PHE A 426 -7.83 11.10 12.19
N LEU A 427 -7.45 10.35 11.16
CA LEU A 427 -8.11 10.41 9.88
C LEU A 427 -9.36 9.52 9.87
N GLY A 428 -10.48 10.07 9.44
CA GLY A 428 -11.68 9.34 9.09
C GLY A 428 -11.82 9.22 7.58
N LEU A 429 -12.01 7.99 7.10
CA LEU A 429 -12.28 7.67 5.70
C LEU A 429 -13.70 7.16 5.55
N ARG A 430 -14.49 7.86 4.73
CA ARG A 430 -15.83 7.41 4.35
C ARG A 430 -15.77 6.76 2.98
N GLU A 431 -15.78 5.43 2.97
CA GLU A 431 -15.45 4.61 1.80
C GLU A 431 -16.69 3.99 1.16
N GLY A 432 -16.67 3.88 -0.17
CA GLY A 432 -17.68 3.14 -0.93
C GLY A 432 -17.10 2.53 -2.19
N VAL A 433 -17.75 1.47 -2.69
CA VAL A 433 -17.50 0.93 -4.02
C VAL A 433 -18.34 1.72 -5.01
N PHE A 434 -17.67 2.34 -5.98
CA PHE A 434 -18.30 3.12 -7.03
C PHE A 434 -18.10 2.45 -8.39
N VAL A 435 -19.06 2.67 -9.28
CA VAL A 435 -18.95 2.36 -10.71
C VAL A 435 -19.14 3.65 -11.50
N ALA A 436 -18.12 4.05 -12.24
CA ALA A 436 -18.14 5.12 -13.21
C ALA A 436 -18.44 4.58 -14.61
N SER A 437 -19.34 5.26 -15.33
CA SER A 437 -19.53 5.03 -16.76
C SER A 437 -18.36 5.57 -17.57
N ALA A 438 -18.28 5.22 -18.87
CA ALA A 438 -17.28 5.78 -19.79
C ALA A 438 -17.34 7.33 -19.94
N ARG A 439 -18.39 7.99 -19.42
CA ARG A 439 -18.57 9.44 -19.43
C ARG A 439 -18.28 10.08 -18.06
N GLY A 440 -17.67 9.36 -17.12
CA GLY A 440 -17.33 9.87 -15.78
C GLY A 440 -18.47 9.88 -14.77
N GLN A 441 -19.72 9.58 -15.18
CA GLN A 441 -20.84 9.51 -14.23
C GLN A 441 -20.66 8.37 -13.24
N THR A 442 -20.61 8.70 -11.95
CA THR A 442 -20.40 7.77 -10.84
C THR A 442 -21.71 7.33 -10.21
N SER A 443 -21.74 6.07 -9.78
CA SER A 443 -22.84 5.47 -9.02
C SER A 443 -22.26 4.67 -7.86
N MET A 444 -22.93 4.72 -6.71
CA MET A 444 -22.52 3.96 -5.54
C MET A 444 -23.16 2.56 -5.56
N VAL A 445 -22.37 1.54 -5.26
CA VAL A 445 -22.78 0.12 -5.24
C VAL A 445 -22.93 -0.41 -3.82
N ALA A 446 -21.98 -0.04 -2.96
CA ALA A 446 -21.93 -0.42 -1.56
C ALA A 446 -21.14 0.64 -0.82
N MET A 447 -21.45 0.81 0.46
CA MET A 447 -20.81 1.77 1.33
C MET A 447 -20.46 1.12 2.66
N LEU A 448 -19.34 1.52 3.24
CA LEU A 448 -18.96 1.12 4.58
C LEU A 448 -20.09 1.46 5.58
N GLY A 449 -20.32 0.60 6.56
CA GLY A 449 -21.38 0.79 7.56
C GLY A 449 -22.80 0.50 7.06
N GLU A 450 -23.06 0.46 5.75
CA GLU A 450 -24.39 0.14 5.23
C GLU A 450 -24.75 -1.34 5.34
N SER A 451 -26.05 -1.62 5.35
CA SER A 451 -26.57 -2.98 5.45
C SER A 451 -26.22 -3.82 4.21
N THR A 452 -25.88 -5.08 4.44
CA THR A 452 -25.55 -6.01 3.36
C THR A 452 -26.73 -6.93 3.02
N PRO A 453 -26.81 -7.45 1.78
CA PRO A 453 -27.81 -8.45 1.42
C PRO A 453 -27.70 -9.78 2.18
N LEU A 454 -26.60 -10.00 2.90
CA LEU A 454 -26.42 -11.17 3.76
C LEU A 454 -27.02 -10.96 5.16
N GLY A 455 -27.44 -9.74 5.49
CA GLY A 455 -27.67 -9.26 6.86
C GLY A 455 -26.37 -8.76 7.49
N GLY A 456 -26.48 -7.86 8.46
CA GLY A 456 -25.31 -7.16 8.99
C GLY A 456 -24.88 -5.97 8.13
N ARG A 457 -23.68 -5.42 8.35
CA ARG A 457 -23.16 -4.20 7.71
C ARG A 457 -21.80 -4.40 7.03
N TYR A 458 -21.47 -3.60 6.03
CA TYR A 458 -20.13 -3.58 5.45
C TYR A 458 -19.12 -3.03 6.46
N ASP A 459 -18.00 -3.73 6.67
CA ASP A 459 -16.93 -3.36 7.62
C ASP A 459 -15.57 -3.17 6.96
N GLU A 460 -15.37 -3.77 5.80
CA GLU A 460 -14.22 -3.54 4.95
C GLU A 460 -14.63 -3.78 3.50
N LEU A 461 -14.09 -2.99 2.58
CA LEU A 461 -14.32 -3.11 1.13
C LEU A 461 -12.96 -3.37 0.47
N ASP A 462 -12.86 -4.48 -0.25
CA ASP A 462 -11.66 -4.79 -1.03
C ASP A 462 -11.73 -4.09 -2.40
N PRO A 463 -10.59 -3.76 -3.01
CA PRO A 463 -10.56 -3.23 -4.37
C PRO A 463 -11.39 -4.12 -5.33
N PRO A 464 -12.26 -3.51 -6.16
CA PRO A 464 -13.06 -4.29 -7.09
C PRO A 464 -12.17 -4.90 -8.17
N ALA A 465 -12.64 -5.99 -8.76
CA ALA A 465 -12.11 -6.58 -9.97
C ALA A 465 -13.19 -6.58 -11.04
N ALA A 466 -12.81 -6.28 -12.28
CA ALA A 466 -13.72 -6.15 -13.39
C ALA A 466 -13.36 -7.12 -14.52
N GLY A 467 -14.33 -7.44 -15.34
CA GLY A 467 -14.09 -8.28 -16.50
C GLY A 467 -15.25 -8.38 -17.49
N PRO A 468 -15.15 -9.31 -18.45
CA PRO A 468 -16.04 -9.39 -19.61
C PRO A 468 -17.51 -9.54 -19.27
N GLY A 469 -18.34 -8.93 -20.12
CA GLY A 469 -19.80 -8.88 -19.90
C GLY A 469 -20.21 -7.86 -18.84
N GLY A 470 -19.33 -6.91 -18.52
CA GLY A 470 -19.52 -5.85 -17.53
C GLY A 470 -19.85 -6.38 -16.14
N ARG A 471 -19.02 -7.30 -15.67
CA ARG A 471 -19.10 -7.79 -14.29
C ARG A 471 -18.04 -7.10 -13.48
N VAL A 472 -18.45 -6.61 -12.33
CA VAL A 472 -17.57 -6.07 -11.32
C VAL A 472 -17.83 -6.88 -10.06
N VAL A 473 -16.79 -7.51 -9.54
CA VAL A 473 -16.83 -8.30 -8.33
C VAL A 473 -15.92 -7.66 -7.30
N PHE A 474 -16.36 -7.52 -6.07
CA PHE A 474 -15.54 -7.01 -4.99
C PHE A 474 -15.68 -7.91 -3.76
N GLY A 475 -14.62 -7.98 -2.97
CA GLY A 475 -14.66 -8.61 -1.66
C GLY A 475 -15.12 -7.60 -0.61
N ALA A 476 -15.78 -8.09 0.43
CA ALA A 476 -16.07 -7.27 1.59
C ALA A 476 -16.14 -8.11 2.86
N ALA A 477 -15.70 -7.52 3.96
CA ALA A 477 -16.03 -8.02 5.29
C ALA A 477 -17.45 -7.56 5.65
N VAL A 478 -18.30 -8.51 6.03
CA VAL A 478 -19.64 -8.27 6.53
C VAL A 478 -19.66 -8.51 8.01
N PHE A 479 -19.98 -7.46 8.73
CA PHE A 479 -20.20 -7.45 10.15
C PHE A 479 -21.62 -7.86 10.51
N GLY A 480 -21.80 -8.88 11.36
CA GLY A 480 -23.10 -9.34 11.86
C GLY A 480 -22.91 -10.16 13.15
N PRO A 481 -23.83 -11.07 13.50
CA PRO A 481 -23.63 -11.99 14.63
C PRO A 481 -22.28 -12.73 14.57
N ASP A 482 -21.83 -13.03 13.34
CA ASP A 482 -20.50 -13.51 13.04
C ASP A 482 -19.87 -12.59 11.97
N LEU A 483 -18.58 -12.26 12.12
CA LEU A 483 -17.81 -11.66 11.03
C LEU A 483 -17.68 -12.68 9.91
N ARG A 484 -18.12 -12.31 8.72
CA ARG A 484 -18.02 -13.15 7.53
C ARG A 484 -17.54 -12.33 6.36
N ARG A 485 -16.50 -12.79 5.68
CA ARG A 485 -16.15 -12.23 4.37
C ARG A 485 -17.06 -12.82 3.29
N ALA A 486 -17.32 -12.03 2.26
CA ALA A 486 -18.06 -12.46 1.09
C ALA A 486 -17.59 -11.74 -0.18
N LEU A 487 -17.81 -12.39 -1.31
CA LEU A 487 -17.61 -11.82 -2.63
C LEU A 487 -18.97 -11.37 -3.18
N PHE A 488 -19.03 -10.15 -3.68
CA PHE A 488 -20.24 -9.49 -4.17
C PHE A 488 -20.11 -9.14 -5.64
N LEU A 489 -21.19 -9.29 -6.40
CA LEU A 489 -21.35 -8.69 -7.72
C LEU A 489 -21.92 -7.28 -7.54
N ALA A 490 -21.29 -6.29 -8.15
CA ALA A 490 -21.87 -4.97 -8.29
C ALA A 490 -23.03 -5.01 -9.30
N GLY A 491 -24.23 -4.68 -8.83
CA GLY A 491 -25.44 -4.60 -9.63
C GLY A 491 -26.00 -3.18 -9.72
N PRO A 492 -26.95 -2.93 -10.64
CA PRO A 492 -27.60 -1.62 -10.79
C PRO A 492 -28.43 -1.19 -9.57
N SER A 493 -28.83 -2.14 -8.72
CA SER A 493 -29.56 -1.91 -7.47
C SER A 493 -28.70 -2.12 -6.22
N GLY A 494 -27.37 -2.08 -6.37
CA GLY A 494 -26.41 -2.39 -5.31
C GLY A 494 -25.80 -3.79 -5.42
N ALA A 495 -25.15 -4.22 -4.34
CA ALA A 495 -24.38 -5.46 -4.30
C ALA A 495 -25.23 -6.74 -4.23
N VAL A 496 -24.75 -7.83 -4.84
CA VAL A 496 -25.39 -9.16 -4.78
C VAL A 496 -24.36 -10.21 -4.32
N PRO A 497 -24.61 -10.99 -3.25
CA PRO A 497 -23.65 -11.95 -2.74
C PRO A 497 -23.47 -13.14 -3.69
N LEU A 498 -22.22 -13.51 -3.93
CA LEU A 498 -21.83 -14.60 -4.84
C LEU A 498 -21.27 -15.82 -4.12
N VAL A 499 -20.43 -15.59 -3.12
CA VAL A 499 -19.77 -16.61 -2.27
C VAL A 499 -19.56 -15.98 -0.90
N LYS A 500 -19.75 -16.74 0.19
CA LYS A 500 -19.51 -16.25 1.55
C LYS A 500 -18.75 -17.27 2.40
N ALA A 501 -18.12 -16.79 3.46
CA ALA A 501 -17.65 -17.65 4.53
C ALA A 501 -18.80 -18.53 5.08
N GLY A 502 -18.47 -19.77 5.44
CA GLY A 502 -19.40 -20.84 5.80
C GLY A 502 -19.90 -21.67 4.61
N ASP A 503 -19.75 -21.20 3.37
CA ASP A 503 -20.16 -21.97 2.21
C ASP A 503 -19.34 -23.26 2.04
N ARG A 504 -20.00 -24.35 1.66
CA ARG A 504 -19.30 -25.61 1.33
C ARG A 504 -18.35 -25.43 0.15
N ALA A 505 -17.10 -25.86 0.34
CA ALA A 505 -16.07 -25.81 -0.68
C ALA A 505 -16.06 -27.10 -1.53
N PRO A 506 -16.05 -27.00 -2.87
CA PRO A 506 -15.79 -28.15 -3.72
C PRO A 506 -14.46 -28.82 -3.36
N GLY A 507 -14.44 -30.15 -3.23
CA GLY A 507 -13.27 -30.91 -2.79
C GLY A 507 -13.17 -31.13 -1.28
N GLY A 508 -14.14 -30.63 -0.50
CA GLY A 508 -14.28 -30.86 0.95
C GLY A 508 -13.95 -29.64 1.79
N GLY A 509 -14.50 -29.61 3.01
CA GLY A 509 -14.39 -28.47 3.92
C GLY A 509 -15.41 -27.37 3.64
N SER A 510 -15.19 -26.21 4.25
CA SER A 510 -16.01 -24.99 4.09
C SER A 510 -15.12 -23.77 3.98
N ILE A 511 -15.55 -22.78 3.22
CA ILE A 511 -14.87 -21.50 3.07
C ILE A 511 -14.86 -20.81 4.42
N ARG A 512 -13.68 -20.43 4.90
CA ARG A 512 -13.49 -19.68 6.13
C ARG A 512 -13.31 -18.20 5.84
N ASP A 513 -12.45 -17.90 4.88
CA ASP A 513 -12.06 -16.54 4.51
C ASP A 513 -11.61 -16.48 3.05
N PHE A 514 -11.36 -15.28 2.54
CA PHE A 514 -10.84 -15.03 1.20
C PHE A 514 -9.52 -14.29 1.28
N PHE A 515 -8.57 -14.69 0.42
CA PHE A 515 -7.30 -14.00 0.24
C PHE A 515 -6.51 -13.77 1.54
N VAL A 516 -6.58 -14.72 2.48
CA VAL A 516 -5.74 -14.72 3.66
C VAL A 516 -4.46 -15.47 3.35
N GLY A 517 -3.32 -14.89 3.74
CA GLY A 517 -2.01 -15.50 3.50
C GLY A 517 -1.65 -15.68 2.03
N VAL A 518 -2.21 -14.85 1.14
CA VAL A 518 -1.83 -14.85 -0.27
C VAL A 518 -0.34 -14.55 -0.39
N ARG A 519 0.33 -15.22 -1.32
CA ARG A 519 1.77 -15.01 -1.54
C ARG A 519 2.11 -13.64 -2.16
N ASP A 520 1.11 -12.89 -2.64
CA ASP A 520 1.29 -11.61 -3.31
C ASP A 520 0.56 -10.47 -2.58
N ALA A 521 0.94 -9.24 -2.91
CA ALA A 521 0.33 -8.02 -2.38
C ALA A 521 -1.04 -7.69 -3.01
N THR A 522 -1.39 -8.33 -4.14
CA THR A 522 -2.59 -8.04 -4.93
C THR A 522 -3.88 -8.63 -4.35
N ALA A 523 -3.86 -9.86 -3.81
CA ALA A 523 -4.92 -10.47 -3.01
C ALA A 523 -6.38 -10.19 -3.42
N HIS A 524 -6.73 -10.31 -4.71
CA HIS A 524 -8.06 -9.94 -5.24
C HIS A 524 -8.72 -11.01 -6.13
N VAL A 525 -10.01 -10.84 -6.44
CA VAL A 525 -10.73 -11.72 -7.37
C VAL A 525 -10.22 -11.54 -8.80
N SER A 526 -10.18 -12.60 -9.61
CA SER A 526 -9.93 -12.49 -11.05
C SER A 526 -11.19 -12.77 -11.85
N VAL A 527 -11.72 -11.73 -12.51
CA VAL A 527 -12.98 -11.79 -13.26
C VAL A 527 -12.68 -11.99 -14.76
N GLY A 528 -13.47 -12.84 -15.41
CA GLY A 528 -13.23 -13.25 -16.79
C GLY A 528 -14.52 -13.72 -17.47
N PRO A 529 -14.45 -14.22 -18.72
CA PRO A 529 -15.65 -14.62 -19.45
C PRO A 529 -16.44 -15.71 -18.70
N GLY A 530 -17.71 -15.43 -18.39
CA GLY A 530 -18.60 -16.43 -17.81
C GLY A 530 -18.46 -16.64 -16.30
N GLY A 531 -17.42 -16.14 -15.64
CA GLY A 531 -17.17 -16.41 -14.22
C GLY A 531 -16.06 -15.59 -13.59
N PHE A 532 -15.55 -16.08 -12.46
CA PHE A 532 -14.37 -15.53 -11.80
C PHE A 532 -13.63 -16.63 -11.03
N ALA A 533 -12.35 -16.39 -10.73
CA ALA A 533 -11.54 -17.21 -9.85
C ALA A 533 -11.20 -16.45 -8.56
N PHE A 534 -11.06 -17.18 -7.47
CA PHE A 534 -10.72 -16.63 -6.15
C PHE A 534 -9.94 -17.64 -5.31
N GLN A 535 -9.16 -17.14 -4.36
CA GLN A 535 -8.58 -17.96 -3.29
C GLN A 535 -9.51 -17.90 -2.07
N ALA A 536 -9.66 -19.03 -1.40
CA ALA A 536 -10.29 -19.09 -0.09
C ALA A 536 -9.46 -19.93 0.87
N ASP A 537 -9.47 -19.49 2.12
CA ASP A 537 -9.08 -20.33 3.25
C ASP A 537 -10.21 -21.30 3.57
N LEU A 538 -9.84 -22.49 3.99
CA LEU A 538 -10.75 -23.59 4.22
C LEU A 538 -10.64 -24.08 5.65
N THR A 539 -11.78 -24.46 6.21
CA THR A 539 -11.88 -25.20 7.47
C THR A 539 -12.47 -26.58 7.22
N HIS A 540 -12.31 -27.48 8.20
CA HIS A 540 -12.81 -28.86 8.16
C HIS A 540 -12.29 -29.66 6.96
N THR A 541 -11.02 -29.45 6.60
CA THR A 541 -10.33 -30.16 5.54
C THR A 541 -8.82 -30.23 5.84
N SER A 542 -8.11 -31.17 5.23
CA SER A 542 -6.66 -31.31 5.42
C SER A 542 -5.88 -30.13 4.84
N GLY A 543 -6.34 -29.56 3.73
CA GLY A 543 -5.67 -28.45 3.04
C GLY A 543 -6.26 -27.09 3.43
N PRO A 544 -5.55 -26.23 4.17
CA PRO A 544 -6.11 -25.00 4.75
C PRO A 544 -6.44 -23.90 3.73
N THR A 545 -6.03 -24.04 2.48
CA THR A 545 -6.28 -23.05 1.42
C THR A 545 -6.63 -23.73 0.11
N GLY A 546 -7.44 -23.06 -0.71
CA GLY A 546 -7.82 -23.55 -2.03
C GLY A 546 -8.13 -22.43 -3.02
N LEU A 547 -7.98 -22.77 -4.29
CA LEU A 547 -8.34 -21.93 -5.42
C LEU A 547 -9.62 -22.47 -6.06
N PHE A 548 -10.52 -21.56 -6.41
CA PHE A 548 -11.84 -21.90 -6.90
C PHE A 548 -12.17 -21.08 -8.14
N VAL A 549 -13.00 -21.66 -9.01
CA VAL A 549 -13.68 -20.96 -10.09
C VAL A 549 -15.18 -21.00 -9.82
N ARG A 550 -15.86 -19.86 -10.02
CA ARG A 550 -17.32 -19.76 -10.01
C ARG A 550 -17.85 -19.44 -11.40
N LEU A 551 -18.70 -20.33 -11.91
CA LEU A 551 -19.38 -20.27 -13.21
C LEU A 551 -20.89 -20.21 -12.98
N GLY A 552 -21.49 -19.02 -13.07
CA GLY A 552 -22.85 -18.83 -12.58
C GLY A 552 -22.95 -19.38 -11.14
N HIS A 553 -23.94 -20.21 -10.81
CA HIS A 553 -24.07 -20.78 -9.47
C HIS A 553 -23.10 -21.95 -9.17
N ARG A 554 -22.40 -22.48 -10.17
CA ARG A 554 -21.50 -23.64 -9.99
C ARG A 554 -20.14 -23.18 -9.48
N ARG A 555 -19.64 -23.84 -8.44
CA ARG A 555 -18.27 -23.68 -7.93
C ARG A 555 -17.46 -24.93 -8.24
N MET A 556 -16.21 -24.73 -8.62
CA MET A 556 -15.28 -25.80 -8.98
C MET A 556 -13.95 -25.59 -8.29
N LEU A 557 -13.36 -26.67 -7.79
CA LEU A 557 -12.01 -26.66 -7.25
C LEU A 557 -10.99 -26.56 -8.40
N VAL A 558 -10.05 -25.64 -8.27
CA VAL A 558 -8.89 -25.49 -9.16
C VAL A 558 -7.69 -26.23 -8.58
N ALA A 559 -7.35 -25.94 -7.33
CA ALA A 559 -6.28 -26.58 -6.56
C ALA A 559 -6.56 -26.39 -5.07
N ARG A 560 -6.04 -27.28 -4.22
CA ARG A 560 -6.06 -27.15 -2.75
C ARG A 560 -4.70 -27.47 -2.19
N ALA A 561 -4.32 -26.84 -1.09
CA ALA A 561 -3.14 -27.22 -0.33
C ALA A 561 -3.19 -28.73 0.00
N ASP A 562 -2.01 -29.32 0.07
CA ASP A 562 -1.73 -30.75 0.23
C ASP A 562 -2.17 -31.65 -0.93
N GLN A 563 -2.80 -31.09 -1.98
CA GLN A 563 -3.00 -31.86 -3.20
C GLN A 563 -1.69 -32.04 -3.94
N HIS A 564 -1.53 -33.23 -4.53
CA HIS A 564 -0.41 -33.55 -5.38
C HIS A 564 -0.30 -32.55 -6.55
N ALA A 565 0.87 -31.95 -6.69
CA ALA A 565 1.17 -31.00 -7.75
C ALA A 565 1.68 -31.73 -9.01
N PRO A 566 1.22 -31.36 -10.21
CA PRO A 566 1.83 -31.84 -11.45
C PRO A 566 3.34 -31.56 -11.46
N GLY A 567 4.13 -32.58 -11.81
CA GLY A 567 5.60 -32.54 -11.74
C GLY A 567 6.18 -32.94 -10.38
N GLY A 568 5.38 -33.48 -9.46
CA GLY A 568 5.81 -33.99 -8.15
C GLY A 568 5.59 -32.99 -7.01
N GLY A 569 5.60 -33.51 -5.79
CA GLY A 569 5.34 -32.75 -4.56
C GLY A 569 3.85 -32.49 -4.29
N HIS A 570 3.58 -31.57 -3.37
CA HIS A 570 2.24 -31.11 -3.03
C HIS A 570 2.20 -29.58 -2.94
N TYR A 571 1.02 -28.98 -3.15
CA TYR A 571 0.85 -27.55 -2.98
C TYR A 571 0.88 -27.16 -1.50
N THR A 572 1.57 -26.08 -1.16
CA THR A 572 1.65 -25.58 0.24
C THR A 572 0.98 -24.23 0.43
N SER A 573 0.86 -23.44 -0.64
CA SER A 573 0.32 -22.08 -0.61
C SER A 573 0.00 -21.62 -2.03
N PHE A 574 -0.79 -20.56 -2.17
CA PHE A 574 -1.22 -20.03 -3.46
C PHE A 574 -1.04 -18.51 -3.53
N GLY A 575 -0.81 -18.00 -4.73
CA GLY A 575 -1.07 -16.60 -5.05
C GLY A 575 -2.46 -16.40 -5.66
N THR A 576 -2.77 -15.15 -5.96
CA THR A 576 -3.97 -14.70 -6.67
C THR A 576 -4.13 -15.43 -8.01
N PRO A 577 -5.25 -16.14 -8.24
CA PRO A 577 -5.46 -16.88 -9.49
C PRO A 577 -5.84 -15.94 -10.63
N ALA A 578 -5.41 -16.26 -11.85
CA ALA A 578 -5.82 -15.59 -13.07
C ALA A 578 -6.89 -16.42 -13.80
N TYR A 579 -8.07 -15.86 -14.04
CA TYR A 579 -9.18 -16.58 -14.66
C TYR A 579 -9.21 -16.39 -16.19
N LEU A 580 -9.20 -17.50 -16.93
CA LEU A 580 -9.16 -17.51 -18.40
C LEU A 580 -10.53 -17.80 -19.03
N GLY A 581 -11.59 -17.92 -18.24
CA GLY A 581 -12.93 -18.30 -18.69
C GLY A 581 -13.20 -19.81 -18.64
N GLY A 582 -14.48 -20.16 -18.55
CA GLY A 582 -14.90 -21.56 -18.39
C GLY A 582 -14.30 -22.18 -17.13
N THR A 583 -13.66 -23.34 -17.27
CA THR A 583 -12.99 -24.07 -16.17
C THR A 583 -11.49 -23.78 -16.09
N ARG A 584 -11.02 -22.71 -16.74
CA ARG A 584 -9.60 -22.41 -16.89
C ARG A 584 -9.15 -21.33 -15.92
N ALA A 585 -8.17 -21.66 -15.08
CA ALA A 585 -7.52 -20.71 -14.19
C ALA A 585 -6.03 -21.02 -14.11
N ALA A 586 -5.20 -19.99 -14.22
CA ALA A 586 -3.76 -20.07 -13.96
C ALA A 586 -3.46 -19.55 -12.55
N PHE A 587 -2.41 -20.04 -11.92
CA PHE A 587 -2.07 -19.64 -10.55
C PHE A 587 -0.61 -19.94 -10.25
N VAL A 588 -0.03 -19.18 -9.32
CA VAL A 588 1.23 -19.50 -8.66
C VAL A 588 0.96 -20.33 -7.40
N ALA A 589 1.80 -21.33 -7.13
CA ALA A 589 1.70 -22.13 -5.92
C ALA A 589 3.07 -22.47 -5.34
N GLY A 590 3.17 -22.43 -4.01
CA GLY A 590 4.28 -23.02 -3.27
C GLY A 590 4.23 -24.54 -3.32
N LEU A 591 5.40 -25.19 -3.30
CA LEU A 591 5.57 -26.63 -3.44
C LEU A 591 6.38 -27.20 -2.28
N GLY A 592 5.88 -28.29 -1.70
CA GLY A 592 6.56 -29.10 -0.69
C GLY A 592 6.97 -30.45 -1.24
N GLY A 593 8.10 -30.99 -0.76
CA GLY A 593 8.60 -32.31 -1.17
C GLY A 593 9.28 -32.34 -2.56
N THR A 594 9.73 -31.19 -3.06
CA THR A 594 10.44 -31.05 -4.34
C THR A 594 11.68 -30.15 -4.20
N SER A 595 12.61 -30.23 -5.17
CA SER A 595 13.82 -29.40 -5.22
C SER A 595 13.57 -27.93 -5.64
N GLY A 596 12.37 -27.61 -6.13
CA GLY A 596 11.88 -26.24 -6.33
C GLY A 596 10.64 -26.02 -5.47
N ASP A 597 10.56 -24.85 -4.84
CA ASP A 597 9.58 -24.51 -3.81
C ASP A 597 8.39 -23.69 -4.34
N VAL A 598 8.38 -23.33 -5.62
CA VAL A 598 7.29 -22.57 -6.25
C VAL A 598 7.14 -22.90 -7.74
N GLY A 599 5.91 -22.82 -8.26
CA GLY A 599 5.63 -22.98 -9.70
C GLY A 599 4.36 -22.28 -10.17
N ILE A 600 4.26 -22.11 -11.48
CA ILE A 600 3.08 -21.57 -12.20
C ILE A 600 2.32 -22.72 -12.84
N PHE A 601 1.01 -22.76 -12.63
CA PHE A 601 0.13 -23.84 -13.06
C PHE A 601 -1.03 -23.31 -13.88
N LEU A 602 -1.60 -24.16 -14.74
CA LEU A 602 -2.85 -23.92 -15.45
C LEU A 602 -3.79 -25.11 -15.24
N ARG A 603 -4.93 -24.84 -14.61
CA ARG A 603 -6.08 -25.75 -14.64
C ARG A 603 -6.86 -25.52 -15.92
N SER A 604 -7.26 -26.60 -16.59
CA SER A 604 -8.19 -26.57 -17.72
C SER A 604 -9.05 -27.83 -17.67
N GLY A 605 -10.33 -27.67 -17.33
CA GLY A 605 -11.24 -28.79 -17.12
C GLY A 605 -10.80 -29.69 -15.96
N GLY A 606 -10.63 -30.98 -16.24
CA GLY A 606 -10.20 -31.99 -15.26
C GLY A 606 -8.68 -32.05 -15.02
N ARG A 607 -7.87 -31.31 -15.80
CA ARG A 607 -6.40 -31.46 -15.82
C ARG A 607 -5.71 -30.19 -15.35
N THR A 608 -4.66 -30.36 -14.54
CA THR A 608 -3.75 -29.28 -14.15
C THR A 608 -2.39 -29.53 -14.79
N ARG A 609 -1.80 -28.49 -15.39
CA ARG A 609 -0.49 -28.55 -16.05
C ARG A 609 0.47 -27.57 -15.38
N LEU A 610 1.70 -28.00 -15.13
CA LEU A 610 2.82 -27.14 -14.75
C LEU A 610 3.29 -26.34 -15.98
N LEU A 611 3.40 -25.02 -15.84
CA LEU A 611 3.86 -24.11 -16.90
C LEU A 611 5.33 -23.71 -16.73
N ALA A 612 5.75 -23.48 -15.49
CA ALA A 612 7.13 -23.15 -15.10
C ALA A 612 7.35 -23.47 -13.62
N ARG A 613 8.57 -23.82 -13.23
CA ARG A 613 8.96 -24.09 -11.83
C ARG A 613 10.28 -23.42 -11.46
N ALA A 614 10.43 -23.00 -10.20
CA ALA A 614 11.70 -22.55 -9.67
C ALA A 614 12.78 -23.64 -9.82
N GLY A 615 13.98 -23.24 -10.20
CA GLY A 615 15.08 -24.14 -10.56
C GLY A 615 15.04 -24.67 -12.00
N GLU A 616 13.92 -24.53 -12.73
CA GLU A 616 13.85 -24.86 -14.16
C GLU A 616 14.56 -23.80 -14.99
N ALA A 617 15.30 -24.22 -16.02
CA ALA A 617 15.84 -23.30 -17.00
C ALA A 617 14.70 -22.56 -17.72
N THR A 618 14.85 -21.25 -17.95
CA THR A 618 13.79 -20.48 -18.61
C THR A 618 13.49 -21.03 -20.01
N GLY A 619 14.53 -21.51 -20.72
CA GLY A 619 14.44 -21.97 -22.10
C GLY A 619 14.11 -20.83 -23.06
N THR A 620 14.55 -19.61 -22.74
CA THR A 620 14.26 -18.38 -23.50
C THR A 620 15.54 -17.55 -23.67
N ARG A 621 15.42 -16.39 -24.32
CA ARG A 621 16.54 -15.42 -24.43
C ARG A 621 17.07 -14.92 -23.08
N VAL A 622 16.27 -14.99 -22.01
CA VAL A 622 16.72 -14.65 -20.65
C VAL A 622 17.33 -15.91 -20.03
N ALA A 623 18.63 -16.13 -20.26
CA ALA A 623 19.33 -17.31 -19.77
C ALA A 623 19.39 -17.35 -18.24
N GLY A 624 19.19 -18.53 -17.66
CA GLY A 624 19.22 -18.76 -16.22
C GLY A 624 18.12 -19.73 -15.79
N LYS A 625 17.91 -19.82 -14.47
CA LYS A 625 16.85 -20.59 -13.85
C LYS A 625 15.83 -19.67 -13.20
N PHE A 626 14.56 -20.04 -13.25
CA PHE A 626 13.53 -19.35 -12.45
C PHE A 626 13.87 -19.45 -10.96
N ASN A 627 13.68 -18.37 -10.23
CA ASN A 627 13.89 -18.28 -8.79
C ASN A 627 12.56 -18.13 -8.06
N SER A 628 11.79 -17.10 -8.41
CA SER A 628 10.45 -16.88 -7.89
C SER A 628 9.50 -16.38 -8.98
N PHE A 629 8.20 -16.41 -8.69
CA PHE A 629 7.16 -15.94 -9.57
C PHE A 629 6.16 -15.09 -8.80
N ASP A 630 5.55 -14.15 -9.52
CA ASP A 630 4.36 -13.45 -9.06
C ASP A 630 3.10 -14.15 -9.55
N SER A 631 1.96 -13.62 -9.10
CA SER A 631 0.67 -14.05 -9.61
C SER A 631 0.53 -13.76 -11.10
N PRO A 632 -0.02 -14.72 -11.87
CA PRO A 632 -0.13 -14.57 -13.30
C PRO A 632 -1.22 -13.58 -13.70
N ALA A 633 -1.09 -13.02 -14.89
CA ALA A 633 -2.18 -12.39 -15.62
C ALA A 633 -2.71 -13.37 -16.69
N ALA A 634 -4.03 -13.30 -16.95
CA ALA A 634 -4.72 -14.15 -17.91
C ALA A 634 -5.37 -13.30 -18.99
N GLY A 635 -5.18 -13.68 -20.26
CA GLY A 635 -5.80 -12.99 -21.38
C GLY A 635 -5.92 -13.87 -22.62
N PRO A 636 -6.52 -13.34 -23.69
CA PRO A 636 -6.61 -14.04 -24.98
C PRO A 636 -5.27 -14.63 -25.46
N PRO A 637 -4.12 -13.96 -25.29
CA PRO A 637 -2.84 -14.50 -25.74
C PRO A 637 -2.30 -15.67 -24.90
N GLY A 638 -2.73 -15.83 -23.64
CA GLY A 638 -2.28 -16.91 -22.77
C GLY A 638 -2.19 -16.50 -21.30
N VAL A 639 -1.21 -17.10 -20.61
CA VAL A 639 -0.88 -16.82 -19.22
C VAL A 639 0.43 -16.04 -19.20
N ALA A 640 0.40 -14.80 -18.74
CA ALA A 640 1.60 -14.01 -18.49
C ALA A 640 1.97 -14.04 -17.00
N PHE A 641 3.24 -13.91 -16.67
CA PHE A 641 3.70 -13.81 -15.28
C PHE A 641 5.07 -13.14 -15.20
N ARG A 642 5.31 -12.40 -14.12
CA ARG A 642 6.65 -11.94 -13.75
C ARG A 642 7.41 -13.07 -13.06
N ALA A 643 8.70 -13.19 -13.34
CA ALA A 643 9.60 -14.07 -12.62
C ALA A 643 10.96 -13.41 -12.34
N LEU A 644 11.51 -13.67 -11.15
CA LEU A 644 12.93 -13.48 -10.89
C LEU A 644 13.70 -14.65 -11.52
N VAL A 645 14.78 -14.32 -12.22
CA VAL A 645 15.69 -15.25 -12.89
C VAL A 645 17.04 -15.11 -12.21
N ASP A 646 17.54 -16.21 -11.65
CA ASP A 646 18.78 -16.34 -10.87
C ASP A 646 18.87 -15.45 -9.58
N GLN A 647 20.04 -15.48 -8.93
CA GLN A 647 20.32 -14.75 -7.68
C GLN A 647 20.81 -13.31 -7.87
N ARG A 648 21.07 -12.88 -9.10
CA ARG A 648 21.50 -11.51 -9.45
C ARG A 648 20.33 -10.55 -9.64
N GLY A 649 19.10 -10.99 -9.35
CA GLY A 649 17.91 -10.14 -9.34
C GLY A 649 17.36 -9.78 -10.73
N ARG A 650 17.75 -10.50 -11.79
CA ARG A 650 17.17 -10.27 -13.13
C ARG A 650 15.70 -10.65 -13.14
N GLN A 651 14.84 -9.86 -13.78
CA GLN A 651 13.41 -10.15 -13.90
C GLN A 651 13.00 -10.32 -15.35
N GLY A 652 11.93 -11.08 -15.59
CA GLY A 652 11.30 -11.17 -16.90
C GLY A 652 9.78 -11.30 -16.81
N LEU A 653 9.09 -10.73 -17.79
CA LEU A 653 7.68 -10.94 -18.08
C LEU A 653 7.57 -12.06 -19.11
N PHE A 654 7.12 -13.23 -18.66
CA PHE A 654 6.99 -14.42 -19.47
C PHE A 654 5.56 -14.59 -19.95
N LEU A 655 5.39 -15.21 -21.12
CA LEU A 655 4.10 -15.67 -21.63
C LEU A 655 4.16 -17.15 -21.93
N VAL A 656 3.15 -17.88 -21.47
CA VAL A 656 2.91 -19.27 -21.84
C VAL A 656 1.53 -19.41 -22.47
N ASN A 657 1.52 -19.98 -23.68
CA ASN A 657 0.29 -20.34 -24.37
C ASN A 657 0.30 -21.83 -24.76
N ARG A 658 -0.60 -22.27 -25.65
CA ARG A 658 -0.64 -23.68 -26.09
C ARG A 658 0.55 -24.07 -26.97
N ARG A 659 1.17 -23.12 -27.66
CA ARG A 659 2.17 -23.35 -28.70
C ARG A 659 3.60 -23.11 -28.21
N ALA A 660 3.79 -22.19 -27.28
CA ALA A 660 5.12 -21.78 -26.84
C ALA A 660 5.14 -21.19 -25.43
N ARG A 661 6.34 -21.19 -24.85
CA ARG A 661 6.77 -20.37 -23.72
C ARG A 661 7.81 -19.38 -24.23
N GLY A 662 7.71 -18.11 -23.88
CA GLY A 662 8.68 -17.09 -24.27
C GLY A 662 8.70 -15.91 -23.31
N VAL A 663 9.65 -15.01 -23.54
CA VAL A 663 9.78 -13.74 -22.82
C VAL A 663 9.20 -12.63 -23.66
N LEU A 664 8.35 -11.82 -23.04
CA LEU A 664 7.86 -10.57 -23.62
C LEU A 664 8.91 -9.49 -23.39
N VAL A 665 9.20 -9.16 -22.12
CA VAL A 665 10.15 -8.10 -21.72
C VAL A 665 10.99 -8.58 -20.55
N ALA A 666 12.23 -8.12 -20.41
CA ALA A 666 13.14 -8.47 -19.34
C ALA A 666 13.95 -7.27 -18.84
N THR A 667 14.46 -7.35 -17.62
CA THR A 667 15.36 -6.33 -17.07
C THR A 667 16.61 -6.23 -17.95
N GLY A 668 17.02 -5.00 -18.26
CA GLY A 668 18.08 -4.69 -19.19
C GLY A 668 17.60 -4.46 -20.63
N ASP A 669 16.37 -4.84 -20.99
CA ASP A 669 15.79 -4.43 -22.28
C ASP A 669 15.61 -2.91 -22.31
N ALA A 670 15.70 -2.33 -23.51
CA ALA A 670 15.53 -0.89 -23.70
C ALA A 670 14.10 -0.47 -23.39
N ALA A 671 13.94 0.60 -22.60
CA ALA A 671 12.65 1.25 -22.42
C ALA A 671 12.39 2.25 -23.58
N PRO A 672 11.14 2.45 -24.01
CA PRO A 672 10.82 3.28 -25.17
C PRO A 672 11.25 4.74 -25.05
N ASP A 673 11.25 5.29 -23.83
CA ASP A 673 11.64 6.69 -23.56
C ASP A 673 13.11 6.85 -23.14
N GLY A 674 13.94 5.84 -23.43
CA GLY A 674 15.35 5.79 -23.03
C GLY A 674 15.58 5.08 -21.69
N GLY A 675 16.83 4.69 -21.44
CA GLY A 675 17.20 3.83 -20.31
C GLY A 675 16.86 2.36 -20.55
N ARG A 676 16.81 1.58 -19.47
CA ARG A 676 16.54 0.14 -19.48
C ARG A 676 15.60 -0.25 -18.35
N PHE A 677 14.75 -1.25 -18.58
CA PHE A 677 13.91 -1.79 -17.50
C PHE A 677 14.78 -2.35 -16.38
N SER A 678 14.52 -1.94 -15.14
CA SER A 678 15.24 -2.41 -13.94
C SER A 678 14.38 -3.27 -13.02
N GLY A 679 13.06 -3.23 -13.19
CA GLY A 679 12.12 -4.08 -12.49
C GLY A 679 10.73 -3.98 -13.09
N PHE A 680 9.89 -4.97 -12.82
CA PHE A 680 8.49 -5.01 -13.21
C PHE A 680 7.63 -5.22 -11.98
N ASP A 681 6.40 -4.73 -12.03
CA ASP A 681 5.39 -4.97 -11.00
C ASP A 681 4.09 -5.49 -11.64
N ALA A 682 2.93 -5.06 -11.15
CA ALA A 682 1.61 -5.48 -11.59
C ALA A 682 1.46 -5.56 -13.11
N THR A 683 0.79 -6.63 -13.55
CA THR A 683 0.53 -6.91 -14.96
C THR A 683 -0.93 -7.22 -15.21
N ALA A 684 -1.46 -6.74 -16.33
CA ALA A 684 -2.81 -7.01 -16.79
C ALA A 684 -2.84 -7.14 -18.32
N PHE A 685 -3.84 -7.86 -18.84
CA PHE A 685 -4.08 -7.89 -20.28
C PHE A 685 -5.05 -6.80 -20.70
N ALA A 686 -4.69 -6.07 -21.76
CA ALA A 686 -5.58 -5.17 -22.46
C ALA A 686 -5.68 -5.64 -23.92
N GLY A 687 -6.82 -6.23 -24.28
CA GLY A 687 -7.02 -6.92 -25.55
C GLY A 687 -5.98 -8.03 -25.77
N SER A 688 -5.20 -7.91 -26.83
CA SER A 688 -4.11 -8.85 -27.16
C SER A 688 -2.73 -8.40 -26.67
N ARG A 689 -2.65 -7.36 -25.84
CA ARG A 689 -1.41 -6.80 -25.32
C ARG A 689 -1.29 -7.04 -23.82
N LEU A 690 -0.07 -7.25 -23.36
CA LEU A 690 0.23 -7.22 -21.93
C LEU A 690 0.58 -5.79 -21.56
N VAL A 691 -0.09 -5.29 -20.52
CA VAL A 691 0.18 -3.99 -19.90
C VAL A 691 0.82 -4.25 -18.56
N PHE A 692 1.83 -3.48 -18.23
CA PHE A 692 2.63 -3.73 -17.03
C PHE A 692 3.20 -2.44 -16.48
N HIS A 693 3.31 -2.42 -15.16
CA HIS A 693 4.05 -1.40 -14.44
C HIS A 693 5.54 -1.79 -14.39
N ALA A 694 6.44 -0.84 -14.66
CA ALA A 694 7.88 -1.11 -14.63
C ALA A 694 8.71 0.08 -14.18
N ALA A 695 9.79 -0.22 -13.46
CA ALA A 695 10.87 0.71 -13.17
C ALA A 695 11.88 0.75 -14.33
N VAL A 696 12.44 1.93 -14.58
CA VAL A 696 13.42 2.20 -15.64
C VAL A 696 14.65 2.87 -15.01
N ALA A 697 15.84 2.36 -15.36
CA ALA A 697 17.13 2.86 -14.90
C ALA A 697 17.95 3.44 -16.05
N GLY A 698 18.75 4.47 -15.75
CA GLY A 698 19.66 5.10 -16.71
C GLY A 698 18.97 5.87 -17.83
N GLY A 699 17.70 6.27 -17.63
CA GLY A 699 16.91 7.07 -18.55
C GLY A 699 16.23 8.25 -17.83
N PRO A 700 15.56 9.15 -18.58
CA PRO A 700 14.89 10.33 -18.02
C PRO A 700 13.60 10.00 -17.26
N ARG A 701 13.09 8.77 -17.39
CA ARG A 701 11.91 8.25 -16.69
C ARG A 701 12.36 7.17 -15.73
N SER A 702 11.87 7.22 -14.49
CA SER A 702 12.20 6.21 -13.47
C SER A 702 11.21 5.05 -13.45
N GLU A 703 10.00 5.24 -13.99
CA GLU A 703 8.90 4.28 -13.90
C GLU A 703 7.76 4.63 -14.88
N GLY A 704 6.92 3.65 -15.21
CA GLY A 704 5.70 3.89 -16.01
C GLY A 704 4.83 2.66 -16.23
N ILE A 705 3.68 2.89 -16.86
CA ILE A 705 2.84 1.85 -17.44
C ILE A 705 3.19 1.69 -18.91
N PHE A 706 3.55 0.47 -19.28
CA PHE A 706 3.98 0.10 -20.60
C PHE A 706 3.07 -0.97 -21.19
N ARG A 707 3.03 -1.06 -22.52
CA ARG A 707 2.35 -2.14 -23.22
C ARG A 707 3.28 -2.84 -24.21
N VAL A 708 3.15 -4.15 -24.28
CA VAL A 708 3.86 -5.01 -25.23
C VAL A 708 2.88 -5.95 -25.90
N ALA A 709 3.17 -6.35 -27.14
CA ALA A 709 2.38 -7.39 -27.79
C ALA A 709 2.33 -8.65 -26.93
N GLY A 710 1.16 -9.28 -26.79
CA GLY A 710 0.99 -10.54 -26.06
C GLY A 710 1.56 -11.75 -26.80
N VAL A 711 2.67 -11.59 -27.50
CA VAL A 711 3.37 -12.65 -28.22
C VAL A 711 4.88 -12.40 -28.10
N PRO A 712 5.71 -13.43 -27.83
CA PRO A 712 7.15 -13.27 -27.78
C PRO A 712 7.71 -12.76 -29.11
N GLN A 713 8.65 -11.81 -29.03
CA GLN A 713 9.30 -11.18 -30.18
C GLN A 713 10.81 -11.39 -30.10
N ALA A 714 11.48 -11.40 -31.26
CA ALA A 714 12.94 -11.30 -31.32
C ALA A 714 13.36 -9.87 -30.93
N PRO A 715 14.48 -9.68 -30.21
CA PRO A 715 15.00 -8.34 -29.92
C PRO A 715 15.32 -7.56 -31.21
N PRO A 716 15.10 -6.23 -31.23
CA PRO A 716 14.56 -5.41 -30.14
C PRO A 716 13.05 -5.61 -29.96
N VAL A 717 12.63 -5.78 -28.71
CA VAL A 717 11.21 -5.92 -28.36
C VAL A 717 10.53 -4.57 -28.51
N SER A 718 9.41 -4.53 -29.22
CA SER A 718 8.62 -3.30 -29.35
C SER A 718 7.70 -3.14 -28.13
N VAL A 719 7.95 -2.07 -27.37
CA VAL A 719 7.20 -1.70 -26.17
C VAL A 719 6.75 -0.24 -26.33
N ASP A 720 5.49 0.05 -26.04
CA ASP A 720 4.99 1.43 -26.02
C ASP A 720 4.86 1.88 -24.55
N ALA A 721 5.25 3.12 -24.25
CA ALA A 721 4.87 3.77 -22.99
C ALA A 721 3.43 4.28 -23.11
N LEU A 722 2.58 3.93 -22.13
CA LEU A 722 1.22 4.45 -22.02
C LEU A 722 1.13 5.62 -21.03
N ALA A 723 1.85 5.51 -19.93
CA ALA A 723 2.05 6.57 -18.94
C ALA A 723 3.46 6.41 -18.36
N SER A 724 4.13 7.49 -18.01
CA SER A 724 5.46 7.43 -17.41
C SER A 724 5.60 8.55 -16.39
N VAL A 725 6.23 8.25 -15.26
CA VAL A 725 6.49 9.25 -14.21
C VAL A 725 7.38 10.36 -14.76
N GLY A 726 6.96 11.60 -14.55
CA GLY A 726 7.45 12.83 -15.18
C GLY A 726 6.96 13.06 -16.61
N GLY A 727 6.29 12.09 -17.23
CA GLY A 727 5.70 12.17 -18.55
C GLY A 727 4.40 12.96 -18.56
N PRO A 728 3.93 13.44 -19.72
CA PRO A 728 2.75 14.29 -19.79
C PRO A 728 1.49 13.56 -19.32
N ALA A 729 0.71 14.22 -18.48
CA ALA A 729 -0.57 13.72 -17.96
C ALA A 729 -1.76 14.12 -18.86
N PRO A 730 -2.88 13.38 -18.80
CA PRO A 730 -4.13 13.84 -19.40
C PRO A 730 -4.52 15.20 -18.81
N ASP A 731 -5.05 16.08 -19.67
CA ASP A 731 -5.51 17.42 -19.30
C ASP A 731 -4.42 18.40 -18.80
N GLY A 732 -3.15 18.11 -19.12
CA GLY A 732 -2.00 18.96 -18.82
C GLY A 732 -1.15 18.44 -17.65
N GLY A 733 0.03 19.01 -17.44
CA GLY A 733 0.93 18.58 -16.37
C GLY A 733 1.65 17.25 -16.64
N THR A 734 2.07 16.57 -15.57
CA THR A 734 2.86 15.32 -15.62
C THR A 734 2.42 14.27 -14.61
N PHE A 735 2.55 12.99 -14.93
CA PHE A 735 2.38 11.90 -13.98
C PHE A 735 3.47 11.95 -12.90
N VAL A 736 3.09 11.82 -11.63
CA VAL A 736 4.01 11.76 -10.48
C VAL A 736 4.08 10.34 -9.93
N ALA A 737 2.95 9.65 -9.93
CA ALA A 737 2.84 8.23 -9.62
C ALA A 737 1.72 7.63 -10.46
N VAL A 738 1.84 6.34 -10.73
CA VAL A 738 0.81 5.54 -11.40
C VAL A 738 0.58 4.28 -10.57
N GLY A 739 -0.69 3.94 -10.36
CA GLY A 739 -1.12 2.71 -9.71
C GLY A 739 -1.16 1.54 -10.68
N ASP A 740 -1.68 0.42 -10.20
CA ASP A 740 -1.68 -0.82 -10.95
C ASP A 740 -2.60 -0.72 -12.18
N PRO A 741 -2.16 -1.22 -13.35
CA PRO A 741 -2.98 -1.14 -14.56
C PRO A 741 -4.07 -2.22 -14.55
N ALA A 742 -5.30 -1.84 -14.88
CA ALA A 742 -6.37 -2.77 -15.24
C ALA A 742 -6.72 -2.65 -16.72
N GLY A 743 -6.56 -3.74 -17.47
CA GLY A 743 -6.91 -3.78 -18.89
C GLY A 743 -8.26 -4.44 -19.16
N ASN A 744 -8.90 -4.07 -20.27
CA ASN A 744 -10.12 -4.73 -20.76
C ASN A 744 -9.93 -5.37 -22.14
N SER A 745 -10.92 -6.14 -22.61
CA SER A 745 -10.81 -6.81 -23.92
C SER A 745 -10.78 -5.88 -25.12
N GLY A 746 -11.22 -4.62 -24.95
CA GLY A 746 -11.15 -3.56 -25.95
C GLY A 746 -9.75 -2.97 -26.14
N GLY A 747 -8.80 -3.26 -25.25
CA GLY A 747 -7.45 -2.71 -25.29
C GLY A 747 -7.23 -1.49 -24.40
N ALA A 748 -8.30 -0.97 -23.79
CA ALA A 748 -8.21 0.15 -22.87
C ALA A 748 -7.60 -0.30 -21.53
N VAL A 749 -6.97 0.66 -20.85
CA VAL A 749 -6.31 0.50 -19.55
C VAL A 749 -6.84 1.57 -18.60
N ALA A 750 -7.29 1.17 -17.41
CA ALA A 750 -7.55 2.07 -16.30
C ALA A 750 -6.40 2.00 -15.30
N LEU A 751 -6.09 3.13 -14.69
CA LEU A 751 -5.17 3.20 -13.56
C LEU A 751 -5.53 4.39 -12.67
N THR A 752 -5.07 4.35 -11.43
CA THR A 752 -5.04 5.55 -10.57
C THR A 752 -3.73 6.29 -10.83
N ALA A 753 -3.76 7.61 -10.84
CA ALA A 753 -2.59 8.44 -11.10
C ALA A 753 -2.55 9.63 -10.14
N ASP A 754 -1.36 9.91 -9.61
CA ASP A 754 -1.05 11.21 -9.01
C ASP A 754 -0.44 12.09 -10.09
N LEU A 755 -0.92 13.32 -10.23
CA LEU A 755 -0.57 14.25 -11.29
C LEU A 755 0.00 15.54 -10.69
N PHE A 756 0.90 16.18 -11.43
CA PHE A 756 1.47 17.48 -11.10
C PHE A 756 1.24 18.47 -12.23
N GLY A 757 0.84 19.70 -11.92
CA GLY A 757 0.58 20.75 -12.92
C GLY A 757 -0.66 20.50 -13.79
N ALA A 758 -1.41 19.42 -13.51
CA ALA A 758 -2.71 19.15 -14.10
C ALA A 758 -3.83 19.87 -13.33
N SER A 759 -5.02 19.94 -13.92
CA SER A 759 -6.24 20.45 -13.27
C SER A 759 -6.72 19.61 -12.08
N THR A 760 -6.12 18.45 -11.84
CA THR A 760 -6.35 17.61 -10.67
C THR A 760 -5.04 17.02 -10.18
N ALA A 761 -4.90 16.84 -8.87
CA ALA A 761 -3.71 16.22 -8.28
C ALA A 761 -3.77 14.69 -8.29
N ARG A 762 -4.97 14.10 -8.38
CA ARG A 762 -5.17 12.65 -8.39
C ARG A 762 -6.39 12.30 -9.23
N ALA A 763 -6.28 11.24 -10.03
CA ALA A 763 -7.34 10.83 -10.92
C ALA A 763 -7.34 9.34 -11.18
N ILE A 764 -8.50 8.82 -11.56
CA ILE A 764 -8.63 7.61 -12.34
C ILE A 764 -8.50 7.99 -13.82
N VAL A 765 -7.50 7.43 -14.48
CA VAL A 765 -7.16 7.72 -15.89
C VAL A 765 -7.48 6.51 -16.74
N ILE A 766 -8.06 6.76 -17.92
CA ILE A 766 -8.19 5.78 -18.99
C ILE A 766 -7.19 6.05 -20.10
N LEU A 767 -6.50 5.00 -20.53
CA LEU A 767 -5.52 4.97 -21.60
C LEU A 767 -6.00 3.99 -22.69
N PRO A 768 -5.68 4.24 -23.96
CA PRO A 768 -6.13 3.42 -25.10
C PRO A 768 -5.30 2.16 -25.40
#